data_AF-A0A0F0II85-F1
#
_entry.id   AF-A0A0F0II85-F1
#
_cell.length_a   1.000
_cell.length_b   1.000
_cell.length_c   1.000
_cell.angle_alpha   90.00
_cell.angle_beta   90.00
_cell.angle_gamma   90.00
#
_symmetry.space_group_name_H-M   'P 1'
#
loop_
_entity.id
_entity.type
_entity.pdbx_description
1 polymer ?
#
loop_
_entity_poly.entity_id
_entity_poly.type
_entity_poly.pdbx_seq_one_letter_code
_entity_poly.pdbx_strand_id
1 'polypeptide(L)'
;MSTSTFFVCGATGTQGGAVIDHLLKAGAKVHAVARTLDTPAAQNLQSRGVHLTQGDFTDPETFKQSMKGCTALFLNLMPDLRVPNSEVHQAENILTAAKELGIKHVIYSSGFSVNEPQRLKNWDPNSFVAKILLNKQAVENKVRTAGFKYWTILRPGNFMANYLHPLVRMYPGFVETGVWTTALLPETKLPMVDHNDIGAFGAAALFDPARFHEKEIEIASEFMHPEDVTKALSRATGRDVKVVFLSQEEVEKQATQNPFIGGQLLARDMAQFVDLEEVRAWKLPLGTFEKFLEREKERVKATCFNESLRLAERRRVFNVPELKRLAAESINQGANDVASFEKLAEGSFNRVFLVTMNDGTKLIARIPYPLIEPKYFVVASEVATLDYLRLHDIPVPKVFGYSATSENAAGTEYIFMEYMRGRSLGDLWYGLSEDGCSTIIKNIVNLEARLFKLRFPASGSLYYTADLYSKTDRPPVPIEDPPSNGRFSIGPETTPRMWFGKRRELQVERGPYETAEAALTAGAKKELAYLARFGKRLQPLERVYRGLYGYKEVSHLGQVRNLEDYLRVAPYLVPENIKSLCQPTIRHPDWHPNNILVSDDLTITGLIDWQHGSILPLFLNCGFPQHMWNCGDEVSESLDTPKLPDNFDDLDDSDQLKELEILRKRRIHHYYAWYSAMLNPIHTTALDHGLSLMKGLIFNHASNPWDGDMVSLKADLIYIAQNWDKLSNPSSGTKAGVCPLEYSNDEANSWLIFNNRQIGGDAQILYFRNHIGCGPDGWVPSDQYDKAKQREMKFKETAFEELKSETTSESDLEKVWTKMSENWMFDDFDEGPYQ
;
A
#
# COMPACT_ATOMS: atom_id res chain seq x y z
N MET A 1 50.07 6.77 -23.65
CA MET A 1 50.27 5.89 -22.47
C MET A 1 49.20 4.81 -22.53
N SER A 2 49.57 3.53 -22.37
CA SER A 2 48.59 2.42 -22.30
C SER A 2 47.60 2.70 -21.17
N THR A 3 46.31 2.73 -21.46
CA THR A 3 45.25 2.85 -20.45
C THR A 3 45.35 1.67 -19.48
N SER A 4 45.43 1.92 -18.18
CA SER A 4 45.49 0.85 -17.17
C SER A 4 44.19 0.04 -17.18
N THR A 5 44.32 -1.29 -17.17
CA THR A 5 43.17 -2.21 -17.10
C THR A 5 43.23 -2.97 -15.79
N PHE A 6 42.14 -2.96 -15.03
CA PHE A 6 42.03 -3.58 -13.71
C PHE A 6 40.88 -4.58 -13.66
N PHE A 7 41.05 -5.66 -12.90
CA PHE A 7 39.99 -6.61 -12.62
C PHE A 7 39.37 -6.35 -11.25
N VAL A 8 38.05 -6.27 -11.16
CA VAL A 8 37.34 -5.96 -9.91
C VAL A 8 36.34 -7.07 -9.57
N CYS A 9 36.53 -7.71 -8.43
CA CYS A 9 35.58 -8.66 -7.86
C CYS A 9 34.40 -7.93 -7.19
N GLY A 10 33.21 -8.56 -7.21
CA GLY A 10 32.02 -8.00 -6.56
C GLY A 10 31.50 -6.71 -7.21
N ALA A 11 31.62 -6.59 -8.53
CA ALA A 11 31.36 -5.36 -9.29
C ALA A 11 29.94 -4.79 -9.13
N THR A 12 28.93 -5.63 -8.97
CA THR A 12 27.53 -5.22 -8.77
C THR A 12 27.19 -4.92 -7.30
N GLY A 13 28.12 -5.17 -6.37
CA GLY A 13 27.98 -4.88 -4.95
C GLY A 13 28.49 -3.48 -4.57
N THR A 14 28.27 -3.10 -3.30
CA THR A 14 28.58 -1.74 -2.80
C THR A 14 30.05 -1.38 -2.90
N GLN A 15 30.96 -2.27 -2.48
CA GLN A 15 32.40 -2.01 -2.50
C GLN A 15 32.97 -2.03 -3.93
N GLY A 16 32.69 -3.10 -4.68
CA GLY A 16 33.19 -3.24 -6.05
C GLY A 16 32.67 -2.15 -6.97
N GLY A 17 31.37 -1.81 -6.88
CA GLY A 17 30.77 -0.70 -7.61
C GLY A 17 31.44 0.64 -7.31
N ALA A 18 31.71 0.94 -6.03
CA ALA A 18 32.40 2.17 -5.65
C ALA A 18 33.85 2.23 -6.19
N VAL A 19 34.61 1.13 -6.15
CA VAL A 19 35.94 1.07 -6.76
C VAL A 19 35.84 1.36 -8.26
N ILE A 20 34.89 0.73 -8.95
CA ILE A 20 34.68 0.93 -10.38
C ILE A 20 34.34 2.40 -10.68
N ASP A 21 33.50 3.04 -9.86
CA ASP A 21 33.16 4.46 -10.04
C ASP A 21 34.40 5.36 -10.03
N HIS A 22 35.32 5.15 -9.10
CA HIS A 22 36.57 5.91 -9.03
C HIS A 22 37.53 5.56 -10.17
N LEU A 23 37.63 4.27 -10.54
CA LEU A 23 38.47 3.84 -11.66
C LEU A 23 38.01 4.43 -13.00
N LEU A 24 36.71 4.41 -13.27
CA LEU A 24 36.14 4.98 -14.50
C LEU A 24 36.30 6.51 -14.53
N LYS A 25 36.09 7.21 -13.40
CA LYS A 25 36.36 8.66 -13.30
C LYS A 25 37.82 9.01 -13.59
N ALA A 26 38.75 8.14 -13.22
CA ALA A 26 40.17 8.29 -13.51
C ALA A 26 40.59 7.77 -14.91
N GLY A 27 39.64 7.28 -15.73
CA GLY A 27 39.88 6.85 -17.10
C GLY A 27 40.49 5.46 -17.26
N ALA A 28 40.44 4.59 -16.23
CA ALA A 28 40.88 3.21 -16.34
C ALA A 28 39.84 2.32 -17.04
N LYS A 29 40.32 1.22 -17.65
CA LYS A 29 39.47 0.14 -18.14
C LYS A 29 39.22 -0.86 -17.02
N VAL A 30 37.99 -1.34 -16.92
CA VAL A 30 37.56 -2.25 -15.86
C VAL A 30 37.02 -3.53 -16.47
N HIS A 31 37.53 -4.67 -16.01
CA HIS A 31 36.97 -5.99 -16.27
C HIS A 31 36.38 -6.54 -14.97
N ALA A 32 35.26 -7.26 -15.08
CA ALA A 32 34.65 -7.92 -13.93
C ALA A 32 33.77 -9.10 -14.35
N VAL A 33 33.45 -9.93 -13.38
CA VAL A 33 32.51 -11.06 -13.54
C VAL A 33 31.20 -10.75 -12.82
N ALA A 34 30.08 -11.10 -13.45
CA ALA A 34 28.76 -11.04 -12.85
C ALA A 34 27.98 -12.31 -13.17
N ARG A 35 27.22 -12.85 -12.21
CA ARG A 35 26.46 -14.10 -12.39
C ARG A 35 25.37 -13.97 -13.47
N THR A 36 24.74 -12.81 -13.55
CA THR A 36 23.64 -12.53 -14.49
C THR A 36 23.79 -11.13 -15.07
N LEU A 37 23.78 -11.03 -16.40
CA LEU A 37 24.05 -9.77 -17.13
C LEU A 37 22.78 -8.92 -17.39
N ASP A 38 21.59 -9.50 -17.25
CA ASP A 38 20.30 -8.84 -17.48
C ASP A 38 19.83 -7.97 -16.31
N THR A 39 20.53 -8.00 -15.18
CA THR A 39 20.19 -7.19 -14.00
C THR A 39 20.42 -5.70 -14.27
N PRO A 40 19.61 -4.78 -13.69
CA PRO A 40 19.81 -3.33 -13.85
C PRO A 40 21.23 -2.86 -13.48
N ALA A 41 21.83 -3.46 -12.45
CA ALA A 41 23.19 -3.15 -12.02
C ALA A 41 24.24 -3.55 -13.08
N ALA A 42 24.13 -4.76 -13.65
CA ALA A 42 25.05 -5.22 -14.69
C ALA A 42 24.93 -4.40 -15.98
N GLN A 43 23.69 -4.10 -16.41
CA GLN A 43 23.41 -3.26 -17.58
C GLN A 43 23.95 -1.83 -17.40
N ASN A 44 23.79 -1.25 -16.20
CA ASN A 44 24.35 0.07 -15.89
C ASN A 44 25.89 0.07 -16.03
N LEU A 45 26.57 -0.93 -15.48
CA LEU A 45 28.04 -1.04 -15.58
C LEU A 45 28.50 -1.20 -17.04
N GLN A 46 27.82 -2.03 -17.85
CA GLN A 46 28.14 -2.18 -19.27
C GLN A 46 27.96 -0.86 -20.04
N SER A 47 26.88 -0.12 -19.77
CA SER A 47 26.63 1.18 -20.41
C SER A 47 27.71 2.22 -20.12
N ARG A 48 28.42 2.05 -18.99
CA ARG A 48 29.53 2.91 -18.53
C ARG A 48 30.90 2.41 -18.99
N GLY A 49 30.95 1.37 -19.82
CA GLY A 49 32.18 0.85 -20.42
C GLY A 49 32.91 -0.23 -19.62
N VAL A 50 32.26 -0.83 -18.62
CA VAL A 50 32.82 -2.00 -17.90
C VAL A 50 32.68 -3.25 -18.75
N HIS A 51 33.77 -4.00 -18.91
CA HIS A 51 33.76 -5.30 -19.56
C HIS A 51 33.27 -6.38 -18.58
N LEU A 52 32.00 -6.77 -18.69
CA LEU A 52 31.41 -7.84 -17.88
C LEU A 52 31.44 -9.19 -18.61
N THR A 53 31.94 -10.21 -17.92
CA THR A 53 31.82 -11.61 -18.33
C THR A 53 30.79 -12.31 -17.44
N GLN A 54 29.86 -13.05 -18.04
CA GLN A 54 28.89 -13.81 -17.27
C GLN A 54 29.55 -15.03 -16.62
N GLY A 55 29.46 -15.17 -15.29
CA GLY A 55 29.96 -16.34 -14.57
C GLY A 55 30.00 -16.20 -13.06
N ASP A 56 30.55 -17.22 -12.41
CA ASP A 56 30.65 -17.34 -10.96
C ASP A 56 32.10 -17.59 -10.52
N PHE A 57 32.48 -17.21 -9.29
CA PHE A 57 33.82 -17.43 -8.77
C PHE A 57 34.13 -18.89 -8.41
N THR A 58 33.15 -19.79 -8.55
CA THR A 58 33.33 -21.25 -8.51
C THR A 58 33.80 -21.84 -9.84
N ASP A 59 33.81 -21.06 -10.94
CA ASP A 59 34.31 -21.48 -12.26
C ASP A 59 35.63 -20.76 -12.62
N PRO A 60 36.78 -21.45 -12.48
CA PRO A 60 38.10 -20.87 -12.77
C PRO A 60 38.29 -20.34 -14.18
N GLU A 61 37.69 -20.98 -15.20
CA GLU A 61 37.92 -20.59 -16.58
C GLU A 61 37.27 -19.25 -16.91
N THR A 62 36.09 -18.99 -16.34
CA THR A 62 35.36 -17.75 -16.59
C THR A 62 36.09 -16.52 -16.06
N PHE A 63 36.55 -16.54 -14.81
CA PHE A 63 37.29 -15.40 -14.28
C PHE A 63 38.71 -15.30 -14.86
N LYS A 64 39.33 -16.41 -15.29
CA LYS A 64 40.59 -16.39 -16.05
C LYS A 64 40.42 -15.66 -17.38
N GLN A 65 39.34 -15.96 -18.12
CA GLN A 65 39.05 -15.28 -19.38
C GLN A 65 38.83 -13.77 -19.17
N SER A 66 38.06 -13.41 -18.15
CA SER A 66 37.77 -12.01 -17.83
C SER A 66 39.00 -11.22 -17.36
N MET A 67 39.92 -11.85 -16.62
CA MET A 67 41.17 -11.23 -16.14
C MET A 67 42.24 -11.02 -17.23
N LYS A 68 42.07 -11.53 -18.45
CA LYS A 68 43.08 -11.38 -19.51
C LYS A 68 43.34 -9.90 -19.83
N GLY A 69 44.61 -9.51 -19.80
CA GLY A 69 45.05 -8.14 -20.09
C GLY A 69 44.93 -7.16 -18.91
N CYS A 70 44.46 -7.62 -17.74
CA CYS A 70 44.48 -6.83 -16.52
C CYS A 70 45.89 -6.76 -15.91
N THR A 71 46.17 -5.66 -15.22
CA THR A 71 47.49 -5.39 -14.60
C THR A 71 47.46 -5.48 -13.07
N ALA A 72 46.28 -5.29 -12.48
CA ALA A 72 46.02 -5.40 -11.06
C ALA A 72 44.61 -5.96 -10.78
N LEU A 73 44.43 -6.52 -9.58
CA LEU A 73 43.23 -7.18 -9.08
C LEU A 73 42.73 -6.48 -7.81
N PHE A 74 41.44 -6.10 -7.77
CA PHE A 74 40.73 -5.82 -6.53
C PHE A 74 39.90 -7.05 -6.13
N LEU A 75 40.36 -7.74 -5.10
CA LEU A 75 39.74 -8.94 -4.55
C LEU A 75 38.76 -8.55 -3.44
N ASN A 76 37.49 -8.89 -3.66
CA ASN A 76 36.41 -8.70 -2.71
C ASN A 76 35.44 -9.86 -2.87
N LEU A 77 35.34 -10.69 -1.84
CA LEU A 77 34.58 -11.93 -1.84
C LEU A 77 33.51 -11.89 -0.76
N MET A 78 32.41 -12.56 -1.03
CA MET A 78 31.34 -12.77 -0.07
C MET A 78 31.35 -14.24 0.35
N PRO A 79 31.34 -14.56 1.66
CA PRO A 79 31.36 -15.94 2.10
C PRO A 79 30.05 -16.63 1.73
N ASP A 80 30.12 -17.84 1.15
CA ASP A 80 28.96 -18.73 1.09
C ASP A 80 28.84 -19.44 2.44
N LEU A 81 27.87 -19.01 3.24
CA LEU A 81 27.65 -19.51 4.60
C LEU A 81 27.27 -21.00 4.64
N ARG A 82 26.89 -21.61 3.51
CA ARG A 82 26.54 -23.03 3.39
C ARG A 82 27.77 -23.91 3.15
N VAL A 83 28.85 -23.33 2.62
CA VAL A 83 30.05 -24.08 2.23
C VAL A 83 31.23 -23.58 3.06
N PRO A 84 31.69 -24.36 4.05
CA PRO A 84 32.83 -24.00 4.87
C PRO A 84 34.06 -23.65 4.03
N ASN A 85 34.73 -22.55 4.38
CA ASN A 85 35.97 -22.09 3.75
C ASN A 85 35.86 -21.79 2.25
N SER A 86 34.64 -21.65 1.69
CA SER A 86 34.42 -21.34 0.28
C SER A 86 35.20 -20.10 -0.19
N GLU A 87 35.16 -19.03 0.61
CA GLU A 87 35.89 -17.79 0.35
C GLU A 87 37.41 -18.01 0.22
N VAL A 88 37.98 -18.90 1.04
CA VAL A 88 39.42 -19.20 1.03
C VAL A 88 39.82 -19.93 -0.26
N HIS A 89 39.01 -20.90 -0.69
CA HIS A 89 39.24 -21.63 -1.94
C HIS A 89 39.07 -20.73 -3.16
N GLN A 90 38.04 -19.88 -3.17
CA GLN A 90 37.82 -18.90 -4.24
C GLN A 90 39.00 -17.92 -4.34
N ALA A 91 39.45 -17.37 -3.21
CA ALA A 91 40.61 -16.49 -3.18
C ALA A 91 41.86 -17.20 -3.73
N GLU A 92 42.13 -18.44 -3.33
CA GLU A 92 43.27 -19.21 -3.82
C GLU A 92 43.24 -19.41 -5.33
N ASN A 93 42.09 -19.80 -5.88
CA ASN A 93 41.94 -20.01 -7.31
C ASN A 93 42.11 -18.70 -8.10
N ILE A 94 41.53 -17.60 -7.61
CA ILE A 94 41.62 -16.28 -8.23
C ILE A 94 43.07 -15.75 -8.17
N LEU A 95 43.74 -15.85 -7.03
CA LEU A 95 45.13 -15.42 -6.87
C LEU A 95 46.07 -16.25 -7.76
N THR A 96 45.85 -17.56 -7.87
CA THR A 96 46.63 -18.43 -8.76
C THR A 96 46.43 -18.04 -10.22
N ALA A 97 45.19 -17.88 -10.66
CA ALA A 97 44.86 -17.42 -12.00
C ALA A 97 45.46 -16.03 -12.32
N ALA A 98 45.38 -15.10 -11.37
CA ALA A 98 45.94 -13.77 -11.52
C ALA A 98 47.46 -13.81 -11.77
N LYS A 99 48.19 -14.66 -11.05
CA LYS A 99 49.62 -14.89 -11.31
C LYS A 99 49.90 -15.47 -12.68
N GLU A 100 49.18 -16.52 -13.07
CA GLU A 100 49.34 -17.17 -14.38
C GLU A 100 49.18 -16.17 -15.53
N LEU A 101 48.29 -15.19 -15.35
CA LEU A 101 48.02 -14.12 -16.31
C LEU A 101 48.97 -12.91 -16.19
N GLY A 102 49.94 -12.96 -15.27
CA GLY A 102 50.95 -11.91 -15.11
C GLY A 102 50.48 -10.65 -14.38
N ILE A 103 49.37 -10.73 -13.61
CA ILE A 103 48.94 -9.64 -12.74
C ILE A 103 50.02 -9.40 -11.67
N LYS A 104 50.34 -8.11 -11.42
CA LYS A 104 51.47 -7.73 -10.57
C LYS A 104 51.06 -7.15 -9.22
N HIS A 105 49.84 -6.64 -9.11
CA HIS A 105 49.33 -5.99 -7.90
C HIS A 105 47.97 -6.57 -7.51
N VAL A 106 47.81 -6.92 -6.24
CA VAL A 106 46.54 -7.32 -5.65
C VAL A 106 46.16 -6.43 -4.46
N ILE A 107 44.91 -5.99 -4.43
CA ILE A 107 44.30 -5.29 -3.30
C ILE A 107 43.20 -6.21 -2.78
N TYR A 108 43.22 -6.55 -1.49
CA TYR A 108 42.20 -7.37 -0.88
C TYR A 108 41.37 -6.55 0.12
N SER A 109 40.05 -6.54 -0.07
CA SER A 109 39.12 -6.01 0.93
C SER A 109 38.75 -7.11 1.93
N SER A 110 39.35 -7.03 3.11
CA SER A 110 39.20 -7.96 4.23
C SER A 110 38.06 -7.51 5.15
N GLY A 111 38.19 -7.74 6.46
CA GLY A 111 37.28 -7.28 7.50
C GLY A 111 38.04 -6.56 8.62
N PHE A 112 37.31 -5.72 9.35
CA PHE A 112 37.83 -5.06 10.53
C PHE A 112 38.29 -6.06 11.59
N SER A 113 39.30 -5.71 12.41
CA SER A 113 39.83 -6.52 13.53
C SER A 113 40.36 -7.92 13.19
N VAL A 114 40.41 -8.30 11.90
CA VAL A 114 40.82 -9.64 11.44
C VAL A 114 42.27 -10.00 11.81
N ASN A 115 43.14 -9.01 12.01
CA ASN A 115 44.52 -9.20 12.46
C ASN A 115 44.63 -9.71 13.90
N GLU A 116 43.82 -9.18 14.81
CA GLU A 116 43.92 -9.47 16.23
C GLU A 116 42.53 -9.65 16.88
N PRO A 117 41.69 -10.57 16.38
CA PRO A 117 40.33 -10.74 16.86
C PRO A 117 40.26 -11.12 18.34
N GLN A 118 41.31 -11.75 18.89
CA GLN A 118 41.46 -12.08 20.31
C GLN A 118 41.45 -10.86 21.24
N ARG A 119 41.62 -9.64 20.73
CA ARG A 119 41.51 -8.39 21.51
C ARG A 119 40.05 -7.92 21.68
N LEU A 120 39.09 -8.55 20.99
CA LEU A 120 37.66 -8.29 21.16
C LEU A 120 37.16 -9.01 22.42
N LYS A 121 36.42 -8.31 23.30
CA LYS A 121 35.98 -8.90 24.58
C LYS A 121 35.05 -10.09 24.41
N ASN A 122 34.20 -10.05 23.37
CA ASN A 122 33.24 -11.10 23.04
C ASN A 122 33.79 -12.10 22.01
N TRP A 123 35.11 -12.19 21.87
CA TRP A 123 35.73 -13.16 20.97
C TRP A 123 35.56 -14.59 21.49
N ASP A 124 34.85 -15.40 20.71
CA ASP A 124 34.83 -16.85 20.86
C ASP A 124 35.32 -17.49 19.55
N PRO A 125 36.49 -18.16 19.54
CA PRO A 125 37.04 -18.77 18.33
C PRO A 125 36.17 -19.90 17.76
N ASN A 126 35.24 -20.45 18.55
CA ASN A 126 34.32 -21.50 18.09
C ASN A 126 33.02 -20.94 17.50
N SER A 127 32.75 -19.64 17.69
CA SER A 127 31.54 -18.99 17.21
C SER A 127 31.46 -19.00 15.67
N PHE A 128 30.24 -18.93 15.15
CA PHE A 128 30.02 -18.84 13.70
C PHE A 128 30.69 -17.61 13.08
N VAL A 129 30.65 -16.47 13.78
CA VAL A 129 31.23 -15.22 13.32
C VAL A 129 32.77 -15.29 13.32
N ALA A 130 33.38 -15.96 14.29
CA ALA A 130 34.81 -16.21 14.30
C ALA A 130 35.27 -16.99 13.07
N LYS A 131 34.50 -17.98 12.60
CA LYS A 131 34.83 -18.71 11.35
C LYS A 131 34.91 -17.79 10.14
N ILE A 132 34.04 -16.78 10.05
CA ILE A 132 34.07 -15.78 8.98
C ILE A 132 35.34 -14.94 9.07
N LEU A 133 35.68 -14.42 10.27
CA LEU A 133 36.89 -13.61 10.46
C LEU A 133 38.17 -14.43 10.20
N LEU A 134 38.22 -15.68 10.66
CA LEU A 134 39.36 -16.58 10.44
C LEU A 134 39.55 -16.93 8.96
N ASN A 135 38.47 -17.09 8.19
CA ASN A 135 38.56 -17.25 6.73
C ASN A 135 39.17 -16.00 6.07
N LYS A 136 38.73 -14.80 6.47
CA LYS A 136 39.33 -13.56 5.97
C LYS A 136 40.80 -13.45 6.37
N GLN A 137 41.17 -13.85 7.58
CA GLN A 137 42.56 -13.90 8.05
C GLN A 137 43.41 -14.87 7.20
N ALA A 138 42.86 -16.04 6.85
CA ALA A 138 43.50 -17.00 5.96
C ALA A 138 43.72 -16.42 4.55
N VAL A 139 42.74 -15.66 4.02
CA VAL A 139 42.88 -14.96 2.73
C VAL A 139 43.94 -13.86 2.82
N GLU A 140 43.99 -13.06 3.89
CA GLU A 140 45.06 -12.08 4.10
C GLU A 140 46.45 -12.74 4.05
N ASN A 141 46.62 -13.88 4.73
CA ASN A 141 47.87 -14.63 4.69
C ASN A 141 48.21 -15.15 3.29
N LYS A 142 47.21 -15.62 2.53
CA LYS A 142 47.41 -16.02 1.13
C LYS A 142 47.82 -14.82 0.28
N VAL A 143 47.25 -13.64 0.47
CA VAL A 143 47.63 -12.42 -0.27
C VAL A 143 49.09 -12.03 0.03
N ARG A 144 49.50 -12.03 1.31
CA ARG A 144 50.89 -11.73 1.73
C ARG A 144 51.90 -12.69 1.10
N THR A 145 51.58 -13.99 1.15
CA THR A 145 52.50 -15.06 0.73
C THR A 145 52.38 -15.42 -0.75
N ALA A 146 51.38 -14.88 -1.44
CA ALA A 146 51.22 -15.08 -2.86
C ALA A 146 52.33 -14.41 -3.68
N GLY A 147 53.31 -13.67 -3.15
CA GLY A 147 54.47 -13.27 -3.97
C GLY A 147 54.13 -12.41 -5.21
N PHE A 148 53.01 -11.68 -5.17
CA PHE A 148 52.76 -10.60 -6.11
C PHE A 148 53.79 -9.48 -5.89
N LYS A 149 54.12 -8.74 -6.95
CA LYS A 149 55.09 -7.64 -6.84
C LYS A 149 54.63 -6.58 -5.84
N TYR A 150 53.32 -6.33 -5.79
CA TYR A 150 52.69 -5.43 -4.85
C TYR A 150 51.45 -6.11 -4.25
N TRP A 151 51.17 -5.84 -2.98
CA TRP A 151 49.95 -6.25 -2.31
C TRP A 151 49.53 -5.22 -1.27
N THR A 152 48.21 -5.06 -1.11
CA THR A 152 47.58 -4.15 -0.14
C THR A 152 46.38 -4.86 0.51
N ILE A 153 46.17 -4.67 1.81
CA ILE A 153 44.99 -5.16 2.53
C ILE A 153 44.21 -3.96 3.06
N LEU A 154 42.92 -3.88 2.73
CA LEU A 154 41.99 -2.89 3.25
C LEU A 154 41.03 -3.57 4.24
N ARG A 155 40.82 -2.98 5.41
CA ARG A 155 39.94 -3.49 6.46
C ARG A 155 38.85 -2.46 6.75
N PRO A 156 37.74 -2.46 6.00
CA PRO A 156 36.70 -1.46 6.16
C PRO A 156 35.84 -1.70 7.43
N GLY A 157 35.43 -0.61 8.07
CA GLY A 157 34.58 -0.60 9.28
C GLY A 157 33.11 -0.94 9.02
N ASN A 158 32.21 -0.45 9.88
CA ASN A 158 30.76 -0.66 9.77
C ASN A 158 30.16 0.16 8.62
N PHE A 159 29.52 -0.49 7.65
CA PHE A 159 29.08 0.20 6.44
C PHE A 159 27.88 1.11 6.71
N MET A 160 27.99 2.36 6.29
CA MET A 160 26.85 3.30 6.30
C MET A 160 25.67 2.80 5.46
N ALA A 161 25.95 2.01 4.42
CA ALA A 161 24.93 1.39 3.57
C ALA A 161 24.03 0.38 4.30
N ASN A 162 24.44 -0.15 5.46
CA ASN A 162 23.66 -1.11 6.25
C ASN A 162 22.30 -0.56 6.73
N TYR A 163 22.14 0.78 6.71
CA TYR A 163 20.97 1.48 7.22
C TYR A 163 19.97 1.92 6.14
N LEU A 164 20.25 1.67 4.84
CA LEU A 164 19.38 2.13 3.75
C LEU A 164 18.88 0.98 2.87
N HIS A 165 17.58 1.00 2.58
CA HIS A 165 16.95 0.12 1.60
C HIS A 165 16.79 0.85 0.25
N PRO A 166 16.96 0.20 -0.92
CA PRO A 166 17.27 -1.22 -1.16
C PRO A 166 18.78 -1.54 -1.24
N LEU A 167 19.65 -0.69 -0.69
CA LEU A 167 21.11 -0.88 -0.77
C LEU A 167 21.56 -2.15 -0.02
N VAL A 168 21.21 -2.26 1.27
CA VAL A 168 21.53 -3.41 2.11
C VAL A 168 20.38 -3.66 3.08
N ARG A 169 19.99 -4.92 3.25
CA ARG A 169 18.99 -5.34 4.26
C ARG A 169 19.68 -5.96 5.47
N MET A 170 20.40 -5.15 6.25
CA MET A 170 21.19 -5.63 7.40
C MET A 170 20.33 -5.86 8.65
N TYR A 171 19.34 -4.98 8.90
CA TYR A 171 18.53 -5.00 10.11
C TYR A 171 17.07 -5.34 9.76
N PRO A 172 16.61 -6.59 9.97
CA PRO A 172 15.22 -6.98 9.73
C PRO A 172 14.24 -6.13 10.55
N GLY A 173 13.16 -5.66 9.93
CA GLY A 173 12.12 -4.88 10.60
C GLY A 173 12.47 -3.40 10.83
N PHE A 174 13.74 -2.99 10.65
CA PHE A 174 14.17 -1.61 10.91
C PHE A 174 13.51 -0.61 9.95
N VAL A 175 13.50 -0.93 8.66
CA VAL A 175 12.95 -0.07 7.60
C VAL A 175 11.44 0.06 7.78
N GLU A 176 10.80 -1.04 8.11
CA GLU A 176 9.36 -1.16 8.27
C GLU A 176 8.89 -0.41 9.52
N THR A 177 9.54 -0.61 10.67
CA THR A 177 9.08 -0.09 11.97
C THR A 177 9.70 1.25 12.37
N GLY A 178 10.82 1.65 11.76
CA GLY A 178 11.64 2.77 12.27
C GLY A 178 12.39 2.45 13.56
N VAL A 179 12.33 1.21 14.06
CA VAL A 179 13.00 0.78 15.30
C VAL A 179 14.20 -0.08 14.97
N TRP A 180 15.39 0.42 15.28
CA TRP A 180 16.63 -0.34 15.19
C TRP A 180 16.87 -1.09 16.49
N THR A 181 16.43 -2.35 16.55
CA THR A 181 16.72 -3.23 17.67
C THR A 181 18.13 -3.81 17.54
N THR A 182 18.96 -3.69 18.58
CA THR A 182 20.38 -4.07 18.50
C THR A 182 20.96 -4.57 19.81
N ALA A 183 21.93 -5.49 19.70
CA ALA A 183 22.82 -5.91 20.77
C ALA A 183 24.03 -4.99 20.97
N LEU A 184 24.10 -3.83 20.31
CA LEU A 184 25.08 -2.80 20.66
C LEU A 184 24.74 -2.18 22.04
N LEU A 185 25.63 -1.35 22.56
CA LEU A 185 25.40 -0.57 23.78
C LEU A 185 25.34 0.93 23.45
N PRO A 186 24.64 1.76 24.25
CA PRO A 186 24.58 3.21 24.02
C PRO A 186 25.95 3.86 23.82
N GLU A 187 26.93 3.47 24.63
CA GLU A 187 28.31 3.97 24.61
C GLU A 187 29.18 3.37 23.50
N THR A 188 28.67 2.39 22.75
CA THR A 188 29.42 1.75 21.67
C THR A 188 29.79 2.80 20.63
N LYS A 189 31.07 2.87 20.28
CA LYS A 189 31.56 3.68 19.17
C LYS A 189 31.72 2.80 17.94
N LEU A 190 30.93 3.07 16.91
CA LEU A 190 31.02 2.35 15.63
C LEU A 190 32.01 3.08 14.70
N PRO A 191 33.06 2.41 14.20
CA PRO A 191 33.89 2.93 13.12
C PRO A 191 33.08 2.86 11.82
N MET A 192 32.35 3.93 11.50
CA MET A 192 31.47 3.99 10.33
C MET A 192 32.31 4.21 9.07
N VAL A 193 31.96 3.54 7.97
CA VAL A 193 32.64 3.71 6.68
C VAL A 193 31.63 3.84 5.54
N ASP A 194 31.85 4.85 4.69
CA ASP A 194 31.15 4.98 3.42
C ASP A 194 31.79 4.04 2.38
N HIS A 195 30.98 3.28 1.66
CA HIS A 195 31.48 2.43 0.58
C HIS A 195 32.18 3.23 -0.53
N ASN A 196 31.83 4.51 -0.70
CA ASN A 196 32.56 5.42 -1.59
C ASN A 196 34.01 5.67 -1.14
N ASP A 197 34.28 5.69 0.16
CA ASP A 197 35.64 5.87 0.71
C ASP A 197 36.45 4.58 0.53
N ILE A 198 35.83 3.41 0.73
CA ILE A 198 36.44 2.11 0.38
C ILE A 198 36.84 2.11 -1.11
N GLY A 199 35.94 2.61 -1.97
CA GLY A 199 36.20 2.79 -3.40
C GLY A 199 37.41 3.69 -3.68
N ALA A 200 37.53 4.81 -2.97
CA ALA A 200 38.64 5.75 -3.13
C ALA A 200 39.98 5.14 -2.72
N PHE A 201 40.04 4.43 -1.59
CA PHE A 201 41.24 3.70 -1.15
C PHE A 201 41.61 2.57 -2.11
N GLY A 202 40.62 1.77 -2.55
CA GLY A 202 40.84 0.68 -3.50
C GLY A 202 41.37 1.18 -4.85
N ALA A 203 40.79 2.25 -5.39
CA ALA A 203 41.27 2.86 -6.62
C ALA A 203 42.66 3.50 -6.45
N ALA A 204 42.91 4.22 -5.36
CA ALA A 204 44.22 4.82 -5.09
C ALA A 204 45.32 3.76 -4.98
N ALA A 205 45.05 2.64 -4.30
CA ALA A 205 45.98 1.51 -4.24
C ALA A 205 46.23 0.92 -5.64
N LEU A 206 45.19 0.70 -6.45
CA LEU A 206 45.34 0.19 -7.82
C LEU A 206 46.22 1.09 -8.70
N PHE A 207 46.11 2.41 -8.58
CA PHE A 207 46.90 3.37 -9.37
C PHE A 207 48.31 3.63 -8.81
N ASP A 208 48.52 3.55 -7.50
CA ASP A 208 49.81 3.81 -6.84
C ASP A 208 50.32 2.59 -6.05
N PRO A 209 50.67 1.50 -6.74
CA PRO A 209 51.08 0.25 -6.09
C PRO A 209 52.26 0.40 -5.12
N ALA A 210 53.20 1.30 -5.41
CA ALA A 210 54.40 1.46 -4.60
C ALA A 210 54.09 2.10 -3.24
N ARG A 211 53.18 3.08 -3.22
CA ARG A 211 52.75 3.75 -1.99
C ARG A 211 51.97 2.83 -1.04
N PHE A 212 51.23 1.87 -1.60
CA PHE A 212 50.34 0.98 -0.85
C PHE A 212 50.92 -0.43 -0.61
N HIS A 213 52.12 -0.72 -1.12
CA HIS A 213 52.74 -2.03 -0.94
C HIS A 213 53.01 -2.36 0.53
N GLU A 214 52.59 -3.57 0.94
CA GLU A 214 52.76 -4.10 2.30
C GLU A 214 52.05 -3.24 3.34
N LYS A 215 50.96 -2.57 2.92
CA LYS A 215 50.12 -1.77 3.80
C LYS A 215 48.82 -2.51 4.09
N GLU A 216 48.48 -2.49 5.35
CA GLU A 216 47.25 -3.03 5.91
C GLU A 216 46.54 -1.84 6.56
N ILE A 217 45.36 -1.50 6.07
CA ILE A 217 44.74 -0.21 6.36
C ILE A 217 43.32 -0.43 6.86
N GLU A 218 43.09 -0.13 8.13
CA GLU A 218 41.75 0.03 8.69
C GLU A 218 41.10 1.29 8.12
N ILE A 219 39.90 1.17 7.55
CA ILE A 219 39.18 2.28 6.92
C ILE A 219 37.92 2.58 7.72
N ALA A 220 37.90 3.78 8.32
CA ALA A 220 36.72 4.38 8.91
C ALA A 220 36.64 5.85 8.49
N SER A 221 35.46 6.31 8.13
CA SER A 221 35.17 7.69 7.75
C SER A 221 34.97 8.56 9.01
N GLU A 222 34.25 8.01 10.00
CA GLU A 222 34.01 8.68 11.30
C GLU A 222 33.62 7.67 12.39
N PHE A 223 33.47 8.15 13.63
CA PHE A 223 32.87 7.40 14.72
C PHE A 223 31.46 7.90 15.00
N MET A 224 30.51 6.97 15.21
CA MET A 224 29.16 7.31 15.64
C MET A 224 28.69 6.40 16.77
N HIS A 225 27.86 6.94 17.67
CA HIS A 225 27.08 6.12 18.59
C HIS A 225 25.77 5.67 17.93
N PRO A 226 25.15 4.55 18.36
CA PRO A 226 23.90 4.09 17.80
C PRO A 226 22.79 5.15 17.79
N GLU A 227 22.71 5.97 18.84
CA GLU A 227 21.74 7.09 18.89
C GLU A 227 22.06 8.21 17.90
N ASP A 228 23.33 8.46 17.57
CA ASP A 228 23.69 9.48 16.60
C ASP A 228 23.25 9.04 15.20
N VAL A 229 23.39 7.75 14.91
CA VAL A 229 22.92 7.13 13.66
C VAL A 229 21.41 7.30 13.51
N THR A 230 20.63 6.94 14.53
CA THR A 230 19.17 7.08 14.47
C THR A 230 18.72 8.55 14.41
N LYS A 231 19.37 9.46 15.16
CA LYS A 231 19.10 10.91 15.07
C LYS A 231 19.37 11.45 13.66
N ALA A 232 20.46 11.04 13.02
CA ALA A 232 20.79 11.44 11.66
C ALA A 232 19.78 10.89 10.64
N LEU A 233 19.40 9.61 10.77
CA LEU A 233 18.37 8.98 9.95
C LEU A 233 17.01 9.64 10.13
N SER A 234 16.62 9.99 11.36
CA SER A 234 15.40 10.74 11.64
C SER A 234 15.37 12.09 10.93
N ARG A 235 16.48 12.85 10.99
CA ARG A 235 16.59 14.13 10.28
C ARG A 235 16.48 13.95 8.76
N ALA A 236 17.13 12.93 8.21
CA ALA A 236 17.19 12.71 6.77
C ALA A 236 15.90 12.10 6.19
N THR A 237 15.21 11.25 6.94
CA THR A 237 13.96 10.58 6.52
C THR A 237 12.70 11.37 6.90
N GLY A 238 12.77 12.23 7.91
CA GLY A 238 11.60 12.86 8.53
C GLY A 238 10.77 11.91 9.42
N ARG A 239 11.23 10.67 9.65
CA ARG A 239 10.58 9.69 10.56
C ARG A 239 11.14 9.77 11.97
N ASP A 240 10.33 9.34 12.93
CA ASP A 240 10.81 9.02 14.28
C ASP A 240 11.54 7.67 14.24
N VAL A 241 12.87 7.72 14.24
CA VAL A 241 13.76 6.55 14.15
C VAL A 241 14.41 6.39 15.51
N LYS A 242 14.22 5.23 16.12
CA LYS A 242 14.69 4.94 17.48
C LYS A 242 15.60 3.73 17.49
N VAL A 243 16.52 3.71 18.43
CA VAL A 243 17.33 2.53 18.74
C VAL A 243 16.78 1.90 20.00
N VAL A 244 16.62 0.58 19.99
CA VAL A 244 16.26 -0.23 21.16
C VAL A 244 17.39 -1.20 21.42
N PHE A 245 17.93 -1.15 22.63
CA PHE A 245 19.02 -2.02 23.04
C PHE A 245 18.43 -3.29 23.67
N LEU A 246 18.85 -4.44 23.16
CA LEU A 246 18.46 -5.73 23.71
C LEU A 246 19.00 -5.88 25.14
N SER A 247 18.17 -6.44 26.03
CA SER A 247 18.60 -6.86 27.35
C SER A 247 19.61 -8.01 27.26
N GLN A 248 20.39 -8.21 28.32
CA GLN A 248 21.40 -9.27 28.37
C GLN A 248 20.78 -10.66 28.15
N GLU A 249 19.60 -10.92 28.72
CA GLU A 249 18.86 -12.19 28.55
C GLU A 249 18.46 -12.41 27.07
N GLU A 250 17.95 -11.38 26.40
CA GLU A 250 17.59 -11.45 24.98
C GLU A 250 18.81 -11.67 24.09
N VAL A 251 19.93 -11.02 24.41
CA VAL A 251 21.20 -11.20 23.71
C VAL A 251 21.68 -12.64 23.86
N GLU A 252 21.71 -13.20 25.07
CA GLU A 252 22.16 -14.57 25.32
C GLU A 252 21.30 -15.59 24.58
N LYS A 253 19.97 -15.40 24.59
CA LYS A 253 19.03 -16.25 23.87
C LYS A 253 19.26 -16.21 22.36
N GLN A 254 19.51 -15.03 21.79
CA GLN A 254 19.64 -14.88 20.34
C GLN A 254 21.07 -15.13 19.82
N ALA A 255 22.11 -14.85 20.59
CA ALA A 255 23.51 -14.93 20.15
C ALA A 255 23.92 -16.35 19.72
N THR A 256 23.28 -17.38 20.27
CA THR A 256 23.54 -18.78 19.91
C THR A 256 22.93 -19.20 18.57
N GLN A 257 21.91 -18.48 18.09
CA GLN A 257 21.12 -18.85 16.90
C GLN A 257 21.21 -17.81 15.77
N ASN A 258 21.52 -16.55 16.09
CA ASN A 258 21.54 -15.44 15.15
C ASN A 258 22.98 -14.90 14.95
N PRO A 259 23.62 -15.18 13.79
CA PRO A 259 24.99 -14.74 13.54
C PRO A 259 25.15 -13.21 13.47
N PHE A 260 24.07 -12.45 13.22
CA PHE A 260 24.10 -10.99 13.24
C PHE A 260 24.25 -10.44 14.65
N ILE A 261 23.65 -11.08 15.66
CA ILE A 261 23.84 -10.71 17.07
C ILE A 261 25.28 -10.96 17.50
N GLY A 262 25.87 -12.11 17.11
CA GLY A 262 27.29 -12.38 17.32
C GLY A 262 28.19 -11.31 16.69
N GLY A 263 27.88 -10.87 15.47
CA GLY A 263 28.60 -9.78 14.80
C GLY A 263 28.49 -8.44 15.54
N GLN A 264 27.31 -8.11 16.07
CA GLN A 264 27.11 -6.90 16.86
C GLN A 264 27.88 -6.93 18.19
N LEU A 265 28.00 -8.09 18.83
CA LEU A 265 28.81 -8.25 20.05
C LEU A 265 30.30 -7.98 19.81
N LEU A 266 30.83 -8.43 18.66
CA LEU A 266 32.20 -8.09 18.25
C LEU A 266 32.32 -6.60 17.89
N ALA A 267 31.28 -6.02 17.29
CA ALA A 267 31.25 -4.61 16.91
C ALA A 267 31.40 -3.63 18.10
N ARG A 268 31.03 -4.04 19.33
CA ARG A 268 31.08 -3.21 20.54
C ARG A 268 32.46 -2.61 20.82
N ASP A 269 33.53 -3.34 20.51
CA ASP A 269 34.90 -2.91 20.80
C ASP A 269 35.72 -2.64 19.53
N MET A 270 35.12 -2.60 18.34
CA MET A 270 35.86 -2.42 17.08
C MET A 270 36.58 -1.08 16.99
N ALA A 271 36.05 -0.01 17.59
CA ALA A 271 36.70 1.32 17.49
C ALA A 271 38.15 1.35 17.99
N GLN A 272 38.58 0.41 18.84
CA GLN A 272 39.96 0.35 19.33
C GLN A 272 41.01 0.00 18.27
N PHE A 273 40.59 -0.49 17.10
CA PHE A 273 41.49 -0.96 16.05
C PHE A 273 41.83 0.11 15.00
N VAL A 274 41.28 1.32 15.11
CA VAL A 274 41.54 2.39 14.15
C VAL A 274 41.77 3.72 14.84
N ASP A 275 42.78 4.45 14.34
CA ASP A 275 42.97 5.87 14.60
C ASP A 275 42.58 6.66 13.35
N LEU A 276 41.55 7.51 13.45
CA LEU A 276 41.08 8.32 12.32
C LEU A 276 42.13 9.32 11.82
N GLU A 277 43.07 9.75 12.66
CA GLU A 277 44.18 10.62 12.21
C GLU A 277 45.14 9.85 11.30
N GLU A 278 45.40 8.58 11.58
CA GLU A 278 46.19 7.71 10.70
C GLU A 278 45.46 7.46 9.37
N VAL A 279 44.14 7.28 9.39
CA VAL A 279 43.34 7.18 8.15
C VAL A 279 43.41 8.48 7.36
N ARG A 280 43.29 9.65 8.01
CA ARG A 280 43.39 10.97 7.38
C ARG A 280 44.78 11.24 6.81
N ALA A 281 45.84 10.68 7.40
CA ALA A 281 47.22 10.82 6.91
C ALA A 281 47.42 10.27 5.48
N TRP A 282 46.52 9.40 5.00
CA TRP A 282 46.48 8.96 3.61
C TRP A 282 46.03 10.06 2.62
N LYS A 283 45.56 11.21 3.09
CA LYS A 283 45.15 12.36 2.26
C LYS A 283 44.14 11.98 1.17
N LEU A 284 43.33 10.96 1.43
CA LEU A 284 42.18 10.61 0.62
C LEU A 284 40.94 11.24 1.26
N PRO A 285 39.97 11.72 0.46
CA PRO A 285 38.76 12.32 1.01
C PRO A 285 37.98 11.27 1.82
N LEU A 286 37.60 11.64 3.04
CA LEU A 286 36.71 10.86 3.89
C LEU A 286 35.33 11.55 3.94
N GLY A 287 34.28 10.76 3.83
CA GLY A 287 32.90 11.19 3.96
C GLY A 287 32.45 11.37 5.41
N THR A 288 31.18 11.74 5.56
CA THR A 288 30.43 11.64 6.81
C THR A 288 29.08 11.01 6.51
N PHE A 289 28.39 10.51 7.53
CA PHE A 289 27.11 9.85 7.43
C PHE A 289 26.05 10.83 6.98
N GLU A 290 26.13 12.09 7.40
CA GLU A 290 25.25 13.15 6.90
C GLU A 290 25.43 13.37 5.39
N LYS A 291 26.68 13.46 4.91
CA LYS A 291 26.95 13.59 3.46
C LYS A 291 26.56 12.34 2.68
N PHE A 292 26.71 11.17 3.29
CA PHE A 292 26.24 9.91 2.72
C PHE A 292 24.72 9.92 2.55
N LEU A 293 23.96 10.29 3.58
CA LEU A 293 22.50 10.40 3.53
C LEU A 293 22.04 11.46 2.52
N GLU A 294 22.75 12.58 2.40
CA GLU A 294 22.47 13.60 1.39
C GLU A 294 22.70 13.08 -0.03
N ARG A 295 23.81 12.36 -0.26
CA ARG A 295 24.11 11.74 -1.55
C ARG A 295 23.06 10.69 -1.92
N GLU A 296 22.64 9.87 -0.96
CA GLU A 296 21.67 8.78 -1.15
C GLU A 296 20.22 9.22 -0.91
N LYS A 297 19.89 10.51 -0.98
CA LYS A 297 18.58 11.07 -0.60
C LYS A 297 17.36 10.35 -1.21
N GLU A 298 17.46 9.86 -2.44
CA GLU A 298 16.35 9.14 -3.09
C GLU A 298 16.15 7.75 -2.48
N ARG A 299 17.22 7.10 -2.02
CA ARG A 299 17.15 5.83 -1.29
C ARG A 299 16.70 6.03 0.15
N VAL A 300 17.12 7.13 0.77
CA VAL A 300 16.61 7.56 2.09
C VAL A 300 15.09 7.73 2.04
N LYS A 301 14.55 8.36 0.99
CA LYS A 301 13.09 8.44 0.75
C LYS A 301 12.48 7.06 0.49
N ALA A 302 13.10 6.22 -0.33
CA ALA A 302 12.62 4.88 -0.65
C ALA A 302 12.63 3.90 0.54
N THR A 303 13.30 4.25 1.64
CA THR A 303 13.25 3.50 2.91
C THR A 303 11.90 3.75 3.64
N CYS A 304 11.09 4.70 3.16
CA CYS A 304 9.89 5.21 3.81
C CYS A 304 8.85 5.61 2.76
N PHE A 305 8.45 4.68 1.89
CA PHE A 305 7.33 4.99 1.01
C PHE A 305 6.11 5.37 1.87
N ASN A 306 5.36 6.36 1.40
CA ASN A 306 4.05 6.82 1.87
C ASN A 306 3.75 7.06 3.37
N GLU A 307 4.50 6.60 4.38
CA GLU A 307 4.18 6.84 5.80
C GLU A 307 3.99 8.33 6.12
N SER A 308 4.95 9.16 5.70
CA SER A 308 4.85 10.62 5.85
C SER A 308 3.65 11.20 5.09
N LEU A 309 3.31 10.61 3.94
CA LEU A 309 2.15 10.99 3.15
C LEU A 309 0.85 10.61 3.87
N ARG A 310 0.71 9.36 4.35
CA ARG A 310 -0.45 8.85 5.10
C ARG A 310 -0.69 9.62 6.39
N LEU A 311 0.38 9.97 7.11
CA LEU A 311 0.32 10.83 8.29
C LEU A 311 -0.10 12.26 7.92
N ALA A 312 0.45 12.84 6.85
CA ALA A 312 0.07 14.18 6.39
C ALA A 312 -1.39 14.24 5.92
N GLU A 313 -1.86 13.21 5.21
CA GLU A 313 -3.23 13.04 4.73
C GLU A 313 -4.27 13.01 5.87
N ARG A 314 -3.89 12.58 7.07
CA ARG A 314 -4.77 12.45 8.25
C ARG A 314 -4.42 13.44 9.37
N ARG A 315 -3.41 14.31 9.18
CA ARG A 315 -3.05 15.37 10.12
C ARG A 315 -3.86 16.63 9.82
N ARG A 316 -4.57 17.13 10.83
CA ARG A 316 -5.20 18.46 10.81
C ARG A 316 -4.72 19.33 11.96
N VAL A 317 -4.48 20.59 11.64
CA VAL A 317 -4.17 21.67 12.58
C VAL A 317 -5.32 22.67 12.48
N PHE A 318 -5.93 22.99 13.61
CA PHE A 318 -7.08 23.89 13.70
C PHE A 318 -7.13 24.56 15.07
N ASN A 319 -7.86 25.67 15.15
CA ASN A 319 -8.00 26.47 16.38
C ASN A 319 -9.16 25.94 17.24
N VAL A 320 -8.81 25.21 18.30
CA VAL A 320 -9.79 24.57 19.20
C VAL A 320 -10.69 25.59 19.93
N PRO A 321 -10.17 26.67 20.56
CA PRO A 321 -11.02 27.72 21.14
C PRO A 321 -12.04 28.32 20.16
N GLU A 322 -11.62 28.65 18.94
CA GLU A 322 -12.54 29.22 17.95
C GLU A 322 -13.57 28.19 17.46
N LEU A 323 -13.18 26.92 17.31
CA LEU A 323 -14.13 25.86 16.97
C LEU A 323 -15.20 25.69 18.06
N LYS A 324 -14.82 25.76 19.35
CA LYS A 324 -15.77 25.74 20.47
C LYS A 324 -16.74 26.93 20.43
N ARG A 325 -16.22 28.14 20.16
CA ARG A 325 -17.05 29.34 20.01
C ARG A 325 -18.06 29.19 18.87
N LEU A 326 -17.60 28.77 17.70
CA LEU A 326 -18.46 28.55 16.53
C LEU A 326 -19.51 27.45 16.78
N ALA A 327 -19.14 26.38 17.51
CA ALA A 327 -20.07 25.33 17.91
C ALA A 327 -21.19 25.87 18.81
N ALA A 328 -20.85 26.70 19.80
CA ALA A 328 -21.83 27.33 20.69
C ALA A 328 -22.73 28.33 19.96
N GLU A 329 -22.14 29.16 19.11
CA GLU A 329 -22.90 30.13 18.30
C GLU A 329 -23.90 29.46 17.36
N SER A 330 -23.57 28.27 16.82
CA SER A 330 -24.46 27.50 15.94
C SER A 330 -25.79 27.10 16.60
N ILE A 331 -25.85 27.09 17.93
CA ILE A 331 -27.06 26.82 18.71
C ILE A 331 -27.50 28.04 19.55
N ASN A 332 -27.02 29.23 19.21
CA ASN A 332 -27.31 30.51 19.90
C ASN A 332 -26.85 30.55 21.37
N GLN A 333 -25.72 29.93 21.70
CA GLN A 333 -25.08 29.97 23.02
C GLN A 333 -23.71 30.66 22.96
N GLY A 334 -23.17 31.07 24.11
CA GLY A 334 -21.86 31.70 24.22
C GLY A 334 -20.72 30.68 24.37
N ALA A 335 -19.49 31.06 24.00
CA ALA A 335 -18.32 30.17 24.13
C ALA A 335 -18.05 29.71 25.57
N ASN A 336 -18.42 30.52 26.57
CA ASN A 336 -18.28 30.17 27.99
C ASN A 336 -19.30 29.13 28.45
N ASP A 337 -20.29 28.80 27.62
CA ASP A 337 -21.31 27.80 27.91
C ASP A 337 -20.85 26.38 27.55
N VAL A 338 -19.67 26.21 26.93
CA VAL A 338 -19.10 24.90 26.61
C VAL A 338 -18.49 24.26 27.86
N ALA A 339 -19.14 23.23 28.38
CA ALA A 339 -18.68 22.46 29.54
C ALA A 339 -17.52 21.52 29.21
N SER A 340 -17.64 20.75 28.11
CA SER A 340 -16.60 19.81 27.69
C SER A 340 -16.49 19.69 26.17
N PHE A 341 -15.32 19.28 25.70
CA PHE A 341 -15.00 19.04 24.30
C PHE A 341 -14.07 17.84 24.22
N GLU A 342 -14.58 16.71 23.77
CA GLU A 342 -13.91 15.41 23.86
C GLU A 342 -13.92 14.74 22.49
N LYS A 343 -12.85 13.99 22.17
CA LYS A 343 -12.82 13.17 20.95
C LYS A 343 -13.77 11.99 21.17
N LEU A 344 -14.81 11.90 20.35
CA LEU A 344 -15.81 10.84 20.43
C LEU A 344 -15.40 9.64 19.59
N ALA A 345 -15.04 9.88 18.33
CA ALA A 345 -14.72 8.85 17.36
C ALA A 345 -13.78 9.37 16.27
N GLU A 346 -13.22 8.44 15.51
CA GLU A 346 -12.36 8.69 14.36
C GLU A 346 -12.61 7.58 13.34
N GLY A 347 -12.73 7.94 12.07
CA GLY A 347 -12.82 6.98 10.95
C GLY A 347 -11.77 7.26 9.90
N SER A 348 -11.87 6.61 8.74
CA SER A 348 -10.92 6.79 7.63
C SER A 348 -10.88 8.22 7.07
N PHE A 349 -12.00 8.93 7.11
CA PHE A 349 -12.17 10.23 6.45
C PHE A 349 -12.37 11.42 7.41
N ASN A 350 -12.79 11.17 8.65
CA ASN A 350 -13.25 12.24 9.54
C ASN A 350 -12.82 12.00 10.99
N ARG A 351 -12.67 13.10 11.73
CA ARG A 351 -12.55 13.10 13.19
C ARG A 351 -13.81 13.71 13.80
N VAL A 352 -14.31 13.09 14.86
CA VAL A 352 -15.59 13.44 15.47
C VAL A 352 -15.37 13.81 16.93
N PHE A 353 -15.84 14.99 17.33
CA PHE A 353 -15.78 15.49 18.68
C PHE A 353 -17.19 15.65 19.26
N LEU A 354 -17.35 15.28 20.53
CA LEU A 354 -18.54 15.57 21.31
C LEU A 354 -18.33 16.90 22.05
N VAL A 355 -19.27 17.83 21.84
CA VAL A 355 -19.33 19.10 22.55
C VAL A 355 -20.51 19.04 23.50
N THR A 356 -20.26 19.27 24.79
CA THR A 356 -21.30 19.30 25.83
C THR A 356 -21.38 20.71 26.39
N MET A 357 -22.59 21.25 26.44
CA MET A 357 -22.88 22.57 27.02
C MET A 357 -23.20 22.46 28.51
N ASN A 358 -23.12 23.59 29.22
CA ASN A 358 -23.41 23.68 30.66
C ASN A 358 -24.88 23.35 30.99
N ASP A 359 -25.80 23.52 30.04
CA ASP A 359 -27.22 23.13 30.18
C ASP A 359 -27.47 21.63 29.90
N GLY A 360 -26.43 20.86 29.56
CA GLY A 360 -26.51 19.45 29.22
C GLY A 360 -26.79 19.15 27.73
N THR A 361 -26.94 20.18 26.89
CA THR A 361 -27.09 20.04 25.43
C THR A 361 -25.83 19.42 24.84
N LYS A 362 -26.00 18.44 23.93
CA LYS A 362 -24.91 17.75 23.26
C LYS A 362 -24.99 17.96 21.75
N LEU A 363 -23.86 18.31 21.14
CA LEU A 363 -23.69 18.38 19.69
C LEU A 363 -22.40 17.71 19.25
N ILE A 364 -22.37 17.29 18.00
CA ILE A 364 -21.22 16.71 17.34
C ILE A 364 -20.52 17.77 16.49
N ALA A 365 -19.21 17.88 16.63
CA ALA A 365 -18.34 18.60 15.71
C ALA A 365 -17.55 17.60 14.87
N ARG A 366 -17.88 17.50 13.58
CA ARG A 366 -17.19 16.62 12.61
C ARG A 366 -16.21 17.44 11.78
N ILE A 367 -14.98 16.96 11.69
CA ILE A 367 -13.89 17.60 10.94
C ILE A 367 -13.36 16.62 9.88
N PRO A 368 -13.41 16.97 8.58
CA PRO A 368 -12.87 16.15 7.51
C PRO A 368 -11.34 16.18 7.44
N TYR A 369 -10.73 15.07 7.04
CA TYR A 369 -9.30 14.98 6.74
C TYR A 369 -8.93 15.64 5.41
N PRO A 370 -7.67 16.09 5.27
CA PRO A 370 -7.16 16.67 4.03
C PRO A 370 -7.25 15.75 2.81
N LEU A 371 -7.34 14.44 3.03
CA LEU A 371 -7.42 13.42 1.98
C LEU A 371 -8.77 13.39 1.26
N ILE A 372 -9.83 13.96 1.83
CA ILE A 372 -11.15 13.99 1.21
C ILE A 372 -11.12 14.87 -0.04
N GLU A 373 -11.62 14.33 -1.14
CA GLU A 373 -11.84 15.04 -2.40
C GLU A 373 -13.25 14.74 -2.92
N PRO A 374 -13.95 15.73 -3.51
CA PRO A 374 -13.60 17.15 -3.61
C PRO A 374 -13.82 17.91 -2.28
N LYS A 375 -12.79 18.59 -1.78
CA LYS A 375 -12.79 19.21 -0.43
C LYS A 375 -14.05 20.02 -0.07
N TYR A 376 -14.38 21.01 -0.90
CA TYR A 376 -15.52 21.90 -0.64
C TYR A 376 -16.86 21.19 -0.84
N PHE A 377 -17.00 20.49 -1.97
CA PHE A 377 -18.28 19.93 -2.38
C PHE A 377 -18.75 18.77 -1.50
N VAL A 378 -17.84 17.98 -0.91
CA VAL A 378 -18.22 16.89 -0.01
C VAL A 378 -18.95 17.43 1.23
N VAL A 379 -18.43 18.48 1.87
CA VAL A 379 -19.05 19.08 3.05
C VAL A 379 -20.37 19.76 2.69
N ALA A 380 -20.37 20.58 1.64
CA ALA A 380 -21.57 21.29 1.19
C ALA A 380 -22.70 20.32 0.79
N SER A 381 -22.36 19.21 0.12
CA SER A 381 -23.35 18.24 -0.32
C SER A 381 -23.91 17.40 0.82
N GLU A 382 -23.05 16.97 1.75
CA GLU A 382 -23.49 16.18 2.91
C GLU A 382 -24.50 16.97 3.76
N VAL A 383 -24.22 18.25 4.02
CA VAL A 383 -25.10 19.11 4.81
C VAL A 383 -26.46 19.28 4.13
N ALA A 384 -26.47 19.61 2.83
CA ALA A 384 -27.72 19.75 2.08
C ALA A 384 -28.52 18.43 2.04
N THR A 385 -27.83 17.30 1.94
CA THR A 385 -28.45 15.97 1.97
C THR A 385 -29.11 15.69 3.32
N LEU A 386 -28.43 15.95 4.44
CA LEU A 386 -29.00 15.77 5.77
C LEU A 386 -30.27 16.61 5.98
N ASP A 387 -30.22 17.89 5.65
CA ASP A 387 -31.38 18.78 5.83
C ASP A 387 -32.56 18.37 4.92
N TYR A 388 -32.29 18.00 3.66
CA TYR A 388 -33.34 17.53 2.74
C TYR A 388 -34.01 16.23 3.22
N LEU A 389 -33.23 15.28 3.70
CA LEU A 389 -33.74 14.01 4.21
C LEU A 389 -34.56 14.20 5.49
N ARG A 390 -34.14 15.14 6.35
CA ARG A 390 -34.88 15.48 7.56
C ARG A 390 -36.23 16.13 7.26
N LEU A 391 -36.33 16.96 6.21
CA LEU A 391 -37.61 17.50 5.73
C LEU A 391 -38.60 16.41 5.28
N HIS A 392 -38.11 15.21 4.97
CA HIS A 392 -38.92 14.05 4.58
C HIS A 392 -39.02 13.00 5.70
N ASP A 393 -38.83 13.42 6.95
CA ASP A 393 -38.92 12.62 8.18
C ASP A 393 -37.94 11.43 8.24
N ILE A 394 -36.85 11.44 7.47
CA ILE A 394 -35.81 10.41 7.55
C ILE A 394 -34.99 10.68 8.82
N PRO A 395 -34.70 9.66 9.66
CA PRO A 395 -34.00 9.84 10.93
C PRO A 395 -32.51 10.13 10.72
N VAL A 396 -32.17 11.37 10.38
CA VAL A 396 -30.79 11.85 10.20
C VAL A 396 -30.48 13.01 11.15
N PRO A 397 -29.21 13.23 11.52
CA PRO A 397 -28.83 14.34 12.40
C PRO A 397 -29.27 15.71 11.88
N LYS A 398 -29.76 16.58 12.77
CA LYS A 398 -29.99 18.00 12.44
C LYS A 398 -28.65 18.72 12.28
N VAL A 399 -28.47 19.50 11.22
CA VAL A 399 -27.30 20.37 11.09
C VAL A 399 -27.56 21.69 11.82
N PHE A 400 -26.62 22.11 12.67
CA PHE A 400 -26.65 23.40 13.37
C PHE A 400 -25.82 24.47 12.66
N GLY A 401 -24.73 24.08 12.00
CA GLY A 401 -23.90 24.97 11.21
C GLY A 401 -22.74 24.24 10.56
N TYR A 402 -22.15 24.81 9.52
CA TYR A 402 -21.03 24.19 8.81
C TYR A 402 -20.13 25.26 8.16
N SER A 403 -18.92 24.84 7.81
CA SER A 403 -18.05 25.57 6.90
C SER A 403 -17.41 24.59 5.93
N ALA A 404 -17.70 24.76 4.63
CA ALA A 404 -17.13 23.94 3.57
C ALA A 404 -15.72 24.40 3.14
N THR A 405 -15.22 25.52 3.69
CA THR A 405 -13.85 25.99 3.51
C THR A 405 -13.14 26.06 4.85
N SER A 406 -11.80 26.01 4.82
CA SER A 406 -10.93 26.28 5.96
C SER A 406 -10.71 27.79 6.19
N GLU A 407 -11.25 28.65 5.34
CA GLU A 407 -11.21 30.12 5.44
C GLU A 407 -12.22 30.62 6.49
N ASN A 408 -12.05 30.19 7.73
CA ASN A 408 -12.86 30.58 8.88
C ASN A 408 -12.00 30.65 10.16
N ALA A 409 -12.57 31.12 11.27
CA ALA A 409 -11.82 31.33 12.51
C ALA A 409 -11.22 30.04 13.12
N ALA A 410 -11.82 28.87 12.87
CA ALA A 410 -11.27 27.58 13.29
C ALA A 410 -10.12 27.11 12.40
N GLY A 411 -9.95 27.65 11.19
CA GLY A 411 -8.90 27.26 10.24
C GLY A 411 -9.10 25.86 9.63
N THR A 412 -10.32 25.31 9.70
CA THR A 412 -10.67 23.98 9.18
C THR A 412 -12.11 23.94 8.71
N GLU A 413 -12.41 23.11 7.72
CA GLU A 413 -13.78 22.73 7.40
C GLU A 413 -14.42 22.01 8.60
N TYR A 414 -15.72 22.16 8.80
CA TYR A 414 -16.45 21.50 9.88
C TYR A 414 -17.95 21.35 9.59
N ILE A 415 -18.59 20.40 10.27
CA ILE A 415 -20.04 20.30 10.39
C ILE A 415 -20.40 20.14 11.87
N PHE A 416 -21.26 21.04 12.37
CA PHE A 416 -21.90 20.93 13.68
C PHE A 416 -23.28 20.33 13.51
N MET A 417 -23.55 19.22 14.20
CA MET A 417 -24.78 18.46 14.03
C MET A 417 -25.28 17.86 15.35
N GLU A 418 -26.53 17.41 15.35
CA GLU A 418 -27.21 16.78 16.48
C GLU A 418 -26.48 15.51 16.96
N TYR A 419 -26.36 15.37 18.28
CA TYR A 419 -25.96 14.11 18.90
C TYR A 419 -27.15 13.15 18.93
N MET A 420 -27.15 12.17 18.03
CA MET A 420 -28.21 11.16 17.93
C MET A 420 -28.11 10.15 19.08
N ARG A 421 -29.23 9.87 19.75
CA ARG A 421 -29.31 8.85 20.81
C ARG A 421 -29.54 7.47 20.19
N GLY A 422 -28.74 6.49 20.59
CA GLY A 422 -28.87 5.10 20.16
C GLY A 422 -27.56 4.34 20.33
N ARG A 423 -27.62 3.01 20.20
CA ARG A 423 -26.43 2.15 20.08
C ARG A 423 -26.14 1.87 18.61
N SER A 424 -24.87 1.70 18.27
CA SER A 424 -24.46 1.25 16.93
C SER A 424 -25.04 -0.15 16.68
N LEU A 425 -25.68 -0.35 15.52
CA LEU A 425 -26.17 -1.67 15.13
C LEU A 425 -25.00 -2.66 14.97
N GLY A 426 -23.81 -2.20 14.59
CA GLY A 426 -22.63 -3.06 14.48
C GLY A 426 -22.25 -3.77 15.77
N ASP A 427 -22.42 -3.10 16.93
CA ASP A 427 -22.16 -3.69 18.25
C ASP A 427 -23.13 -4.84 18.59
N LEU A 428 -24.34 -4.79 18.02
CA LEU A 428 -25.40 -5.78 18.23
C LEU A 428 -25.45 -6.82 17.10
N TRP A 429 -24.88 -6.52 15.94
CA TRP A 429 -25.15 -7.18 14.66
C TRP A 429 -24.97 -8.70 14.69
N TYR A 430 -23.92 -9.18 15.36
CA TYR A 430 -23.60 -10.61 15.47
C TYR A 430 -24.32 -11.31 16.65
N GLY A 431 -24.92 -10.56 17.57
CA GLY A 431 -25.64 -11.07 18.74
C GLY A 431 -27.17 -10.95 18.66
N LEU A 432 -27.73 -10.47 17.53
CA LEU A 432 -29.18 -10.35 17.35
C LEU A 432 -29.85 -11.73 17.26
N SER A 433 -31.01 -11.86 17.92
CA SER A 433 -31.90 -13.01 17.71
C SER A 433 -32.50 -12.99 16.31
N GLU A 434 -33.10 -14.12 15.90
CA GLU A 434 -33.77 -14.24 14.60
C GLU A 434 -34.86 -13.17 14.40
N ASP A 435 -35.74 -13.00 15.38
CA ASP A 435 -36.80 -11.97 15.36
C ASP A 435 -36.23 -10.55 15.35
N GLY A 436 -35.13 -10.33 16.08
CA GLY A 436 -34.46 -9.03 16.12
C GLY A 436 -33.84 -8.68 14.77
N CYS A 437 -33.17 -9.64 14.13
CA CYS A 437 -32.61 -9.50 12.79
C CYS A 437 -33.71 -9.19 11.77
N SER A 438 -34.79 -9.97 11.76
CA SER A 438 -35.94 -9.77 10.87
C SER A 438 -36.55 -8.36 11.03
N THR A 439 -36.73 -7.91 12.28
CA THR A 439 -37.26 -6.58 12.61
C THR A 439 -36.35 -5.47 12.08
N ILE A 440 -35.04 -5.57 12.28
CA ILE A 440 -34.08 -4.58 11.78
C ILE A 440 -34.08 -4.52 10.25
N ILE A 441 -34.02 -5.66 9.57
CA ILE A 441 -34.03 -5.69 8.11
C ILE A 441 -35.32 -5.08 7.55
N LYS A 442 -36.47 -5.39 8.16
CA LYS A 442 -37.75 -4.76 7.82
C LYS A 442 -37.70 -3.24 7.96
N ASN A 443 -37.11 -2.74 9.05
CA ASN A 443 -36.97 -1.30 9.29
C ASN A 443 -36.05 -0.63 8.27
N ILE A 444 -34.95 -1.29 7.89
CA ILE A 444 -34.02 -0.82 6.84
C ILE A 444 -34.73 -0.74 5.49
N VAL A 445 -35.43 -1.79 5.07
CA VAL A 445 -36.17 -1.81 3.79
C VAL A 445 -37.27 -0.74 3.78
N ASN A 446 -37.96 -0.52 4.91
CA ASN A 446 -38.95 0.56 5.02
C ASN A 446 -38.31 1.94 4.81
N LEU A 447 -37.14 2.19 5.38
CA LEU A 447 -36.41 3.45 5.15
C LEU A 447 -35.97 3.58 3.69
N GLU A 448 -35.43 2.52 3.09
CA GLU A 448 -35.03 2.51 1.68
C GLU A 448 -36.22 2.77 0.75
N ALA A 449 -37.38 2.17 1.02
CA ALA A 449 -38.62 2.42 0.28
C ALA A 449 -39.06 3.90 0.36
N ARG A 450 -38.80 4.57 1.48
CA ARG A 450 -39.06 6.02 1.63
C ARG A 450 -38.06 6.85 0.83
N LEU A 451 -36.77 6.48 0.85
CA LEU A 451 -35.73 7.16 0.06
C LEU A 451 -36.02 7.06 -1.44
N PHE A 452 -36.48 5.90 -1.94
CA PHE A 452 -36.78 5.69 -3.36
C PHE A 452 -38.04 6.41 -3.84
N LYS A 453 -38.90 6.86 -2.92
CA LYS A 453 -40.06 7.71 -3.25
C LYS A 453 -39.67 9.16 -3.52
N LEU A 454 -38.51 9.60 -3.02
CA LEU A 454 -38.00 10.95 -3.25
C LEU A 454 -37.65 11.13 -4.73
N ARG A 455 -38.07 12.25 -5.33
CA ARG A 455 -37.90 12.54 -6.75
C ARG A 455 -36.91 13.67 -6.95
N PHE A 456 -35.98 13.46 -7.87
CA PHE A 456 -34.97 14.45 -8.22
C PHE A 456 -34.99 14.73 -9.72
N PRO A 457 -34.72 15.97 -10.14
CA PRO A 457 -34.80 16.38 -11.54
C PRO A 457 -33.61 15.91 -12.39
N ALA A 458 -32.49 15.52 -11.76
CA ALA A 458 -31.25 15.10 -12.42
C ALA A 458 -30.43 14.20 -11.48
N SER A 459 -29.43 13.50 -12.03
CA SER A 459 -28.43 12.74 -11.27
C SER A 459 -27.21 13.59 -10.91
N GLY A 460 -26.52 13.26 -9.82
CA GLY A 460 -25.40 14.04 -9.28
C GLY A 460 -25.36 13.96 -7.76
N SER A 461 -25.03 15.06 -7.09
CA SER A 461 -25.18 15.18 -5.63
C SER A 461 -26.05 16.39 -5.26
N LEU A 462 -26.65 16.37 -4.08
CA LEU A 462 -27.56 17.43 -3.61
C LEU A 462 -26.77 18.56 -2.95
N TYR A 463 -27.16 19.81 -3.18
CA TYR A 463 -26.54 21.00 -2.59
C TYR A 463 -27.57 22.06 -2.26
N TYR A 464 -27.21 22.99 -1.38
CA TYR A 464 -27.84 24.31 -1.36
C TYR A 464 -27.48 25.08 -2.62
N THR A 465 -28.45 25.79 -3.22
CA THR A 465 -28.20 26.61 -4.42
C THR A 465 -27.09 27.64 -4.17
N ALA A 466 -26.97 28.15 -2.94
CA ALA A 466 -25.95 29.13 -2.55
C ALA A 466 -24.51 28.59 -2.57
N ASP A 467 -24.32 27.28 -2.34
CA ASP A 467 -22.99 26.64 -2.31
C ASP A 467 -22.45 26.30 -3.71
N LEU A 468 -23.24 26.53 -4.75
CA LEU A 468 -22.88 26.17 -6.11
C LEU A 468 -22.36 27.39 -6.89
N TYR A 469 -21.07 27.39 -7.23
CA TYR A 469 -20.44 28.44 -8.03
C TYR A 469 -20.85 28.35 -9.51
N SER A 470 -21.90 29.05 -9.97
CA SER A 470 -22.08 29.57 -11.37
C SER A 470 -23.49 30.14 -11.64
N LYS A 471 -23.57 31.11 -12.56
CA LYS A 471 -24.78 31.75 -13.12
C LYS A 471 -25.62 30.84 -14.06
N THR A 472 -25.41 29.52 -14.08
CA THR A 472 -26.18 28.60 -14.91
C THR A 472 -27.44 28.15 -14.18
N ASP A 473 -28.57 28.09 -14.89
CA ASP A 473 -29.81 27.47 -14.42
C ASP A 473 -29.50 26.00 -14.11
N ARG A 474 -29.50 25.66 -12.82
CA ARG A 474 -29.39 24.27 -12.37
C ARG A 474 -30.79 23.78 -12.04
N PRO A 475 -31.10 22.50 -12.28
CA PRO A 475 -32.44 21.99 -12.07
C PRO A 475 -32.78 22.10 -10.57
N PRO A 476 -33.76 22.96 -10.19
CA PRO A 476 -34.15 23.12 -8.80
C PRO A 476 -34.86 21.85 -8.35
N VAL A 477 -34.55 21.40 -7.13
CA VAL A 477 -35.30 20.30 -6.54
C VAL A 477 -36.62 20.85 -6.00
N PRO A 478 -37.78 20.35 -6.47
CA PRO A 478 -39.07 20.86 -6.03
C PRO A 478 -39.31 20.50 -4.56
N ILE A 479 -39.67 21.51 -3.75
CA ILE A 479 -40.08 21.36 -2.36
C ILE A 479 -41.29 22.27 -2.13
N GLU A 480 -42.31 21.76 -1.45
CA GLU A 480 -43.52 22.52 -1.11
C GLU A 480 -43.21 23.67 -0.14
N ASP A 481 -42.39 23.40 0.90
CA ASP A 481 -41.92 24.39 1.89
C ASP A 481 -40.38 24.40 1.99
N PRO A 482 -39.67 25.36 1.34
CA PRO A 482 -38.21 25.42 1.40
C PRO A 482 -37.72 25.89 2.79
N PRO A 483 -36.61 25.33 3.30
CA PRO A 483 -36.02 25.77 4.57
C PRO A 483 -35.46 27.19 4.46
N SER A 484 -35.25 27.84 5.62
CA SER A 484 -34.65 29.17 5.74
C SER A 484 -33.29 29.31 5.05
N ASN A 485 -32.56 28.20 4.88
CA ASN A 485 -31.21 28.13 4.35
C ASN A 485 -31.15 28.05 2.81
N GLY A 486 -32.30 28.06 2.13
CA GLY A 486 -32.40 28.24 0.68
C GLY A 486 -33.03 27.07 -0.07
N ARG A 487 -33.01 27.19 -1.41
CA ARG A 487 -33.49 26.15 -2.33
C ARG A 487 -32.41 25.08 -2.51
N PHE A 488 -32.84 23.85 -2.80
CA PHE A 488 -31.93 22.76 -3.12
C PHE A 488 -31.75 22.62 -4.64
N SER A 489 -30.57 22.17 -5.05
CA SER A 489 -30.25 21.96 -6.47
C SER A 489 -29.33 20.76 -6.62
N ILE A 490 -29.39 20.12 -7.80
CA ILE A 490 -28.45 19.06 -8.16
C ILE A 490 -27.18 19.71 -8.71
N GLY A 491 -26.04 19.24 -8.23
CA GLY A 491 -24.72 19.68 -8.65
C GLY A 491 -23.81 18.51 -8.99
N PRO A 492 -22.49 18.77 -9.06
CA PRO A 492 -21.50 17.75 -9.34
C PRO A 492 -21.56 16.58 -8.35
N GLU A 493 -21.39 15.35 -8.83
CA GLU A 493 -21.25 14.15 -8.01
C GLU A 493 -19.97 14.21 -7.17
N THR A 494 -20.07 13.82 -5.91
CA THR A 494 -18.95 13.87 -4.95
C THR A 494 -18.24 12.53 -4.74
N THR A 495 -18.60 11.47 -5.48
CA THR A 495 -18.06 10.13 -5.25
C THR A 495 -16.54 10.07 -5.49
N PRO A 496 -15.76 9.34 -4.67
CA PRO A 496 -14.29 9.35 -4.75
C PRO A 496 -13.74 8.98 -6.13
N ARG A 497 -14.39 8.02 -6.80
CA ARG A 497 -14.03 7.58 -8.17
C ARG A 497 -13.98 8.72 -9.20
N MET A 498 -14.75 9.79 -9.00
CA MET A 498 -14.77 10.93 -9.92
C MET A 498 -13.63 11.92 -9.71
N TRP A 499 -12.94 11.86 -8.56
CA TRP A 499 -12.01 12.89 -8.10
C TRP A 499 -10.62 12.38 -7.69
N PHE A 500 -10.46 11.08 -7.47
CA PHE A 500 -9.24 10.46 -6.95
C PHE A 500 -7.97 10.83 -7.74
N GLY A 501 -6.93 11.27 -7.03
CA GLY A 501 -5.63 11.62 -7.61
C GLY A 501 -5.71 12.78 -8.60
N LYS A 502 -4.99 12.69 -9.72
CA LYS A 502 -4.98 13.71 -10.79
C LYS A 502 -6.30 13.85 -11.55
N ARG A 503 -7.33 13.02 -11.26
CA ARG A 503 -8.66 13.16 -11.86
C ARG A 503 -9.34 14.46 -11.46
N ARG A 504 -9.03 15.01 -10.28
CA ARG A 504 -9.50 16.35 -9.87
C ARG A 504 -9.04 17.48 -10.78
N GLU A 505 -7.93 17.30 -11.51
CA GLU A 505 -7.38 18.30 -12.44
C GLU A 505 -8.06 18.28 -13.82
N LEU A 506 -8.89 17.27 -14.09
CA LEU A 506 -9.57 17.11 -15.38
C LEU A 506 -10.77 18.05 -15.49
N GLN A 507 -10.89 18.70 -16.65
CA GLN A 507 -12.05 19.49 -17.04
C GLN A 507 -13.08 18.58 -17.71
N VAL A 508 -13.75 17.75 -16.91
CA VAL A 508 -14.80 16.82 -17.35
C VAL A 508 -16.12 17.15 -16.66
N GLU A 509 -17.22 16.80 -17.32
CA GLU A 509 -18.56 16.89 -16.75
C GLU A 509 -18.67 15.95 -15.54
N ARG A 510 -19.21 16.47 -14.44
CA ARG A 510 -19.41 15.71 -13.19
C ARG A 510 -20.87 15.78 -12.71
N GLY A 511 -21.77 16.21 -13.58
CA GLY A 511 -23.16 16.50 -13.26
C GLY A 511 -23.43 18.00 -13.04
N PRO A 512 -24.71 18.38 -12.89
CA PRO A 512 -25.89 17.51 -12.88
C PRO A 512 -26.12 16.81 -14.23
N TYR A 513 -26.48 15.53 -14.22
CA TYR A 513 -26.78 14.76 -15.42
C TYR A 513 -28.29 14.67 -15.63
N GLU A 514 -28.79 15.27 -16.71
CA GLU A 514 -30.23 15.32 -17.00
C GLU A 514 -30.79 14.01 -17.55
N THR A 515 -29.95 13.15 -18.10
CA THR A 515 -30.35 11.86 -18.68
C THR A 515 -29.66 10.68 -17.98
N ALA A 516 -30.34 9.54 -17.96
CA ALA A 516 -29.78 8.30 -17.42
C ALA A 516 -28.51 7.86 -18.16
N GLU A 517 -28.45 8.05 -19.48
CA GLU A 517 -27.26 7.74 -20.29
C GLU A 517 -26.07 8.66 -19.96
N ALA A 518 -26.32 9.95 -19.70
CA ALA A 518 -25.26 10.87 -19.27
C ALA A 518 -24.66 10.43 -17.94
N ALA A 519 -25.50 10.07 -16.96
CA ALA A 519 -25.04 9.53 -15.67
C ALA A 519 -24.27 8.22 -15.84
N LEU A 520 -24.78 7.29 -16.66
CA LEU A 520 -24.16 5.99 -16.94
C LEU A 520 -22.77 6.14 -17.59
N THR A 521 -22.60 7.06 -18.52
CA THR A 521 -21.36 7.17 -19.32
C THR A 521 -20.30 8.11 -18.71
N ALA A 522 -20.64 8.93 -17.73
CA ALA A 522 -19.76 9.98 -17.19
C ALA A 522 -18.45 9.43 -16.61
N GLY A 523 -18.51 8.36 -15.83
CA GLY A 523 -17.33 7.74 -15.22
C GLY A 523 -16.33 7.21 -16.26
N ALA A 524 -16.84 6.55 -17.31
CA ALA A 524 -16.01 6.04 -18.40
C ALA A 524 -15.38 7.16 -19.24
N LYS A 525 -16.14 8.21 -19.56
CA LYS A 525 -15.64 9.40 -20.27
C LYS A 525 -14.53 10.10 -19.47
N LYS A 526 -14.69 10.19 -18.14
CA LYS A 526 -13.64 10.70 -17.25
C LYS A 526 -12.38 9.81 -17.31
N GLU A 527 -12.51 8.49 -17.21
CA GLU A 527 -11.33 7.62 -17.26
C GLU A 527 -10.63 7.65 -18.62
N LEU A 528 -11.36 7.75 -19.72
CA LEU A 528 -10.75 7.96 -21.04
C LEU A 528 -9.95 9.27 -21.10
N ALA A 529 -10.49 10.37 -20.56
CA ALA A 529 -9.78 11.63 -20.47
C ALA A 529 -8.53 11.54 -19.58
N TYR A 530 -8.60 10.80 -18.47
CA TYR A 530 -7.46 10.53 -17.59
C TYR A 530 -6.38 9.74 -18.33
N LEU A 531 -6.74 8.62 -18.96
CA LEU A 531 -5.81 7.74 -19.66
C LEU A 531 -5.18 8.41 -20.88
N ALA A 532 -5.91 9.28 -21.59
CA ALA A 532 -5.36 10.05 -22.70
C ALA A 532 -4.25 11.02 -22.26
N ARG A 533 -4.33 11.58 -21.04
CA ARG A 533 -3.37 12.58 -20.54
C ARG A 533 -2.27 11.99 -19.67
N PHE A 534 -2.59 10.97 -18.88
CA PHE A 534 -1.73 10.43 -17.82
C PHE A 534 -1.51 8.91 -17.92
N GLY A 535 -2.12 8.25 -18.91
CA GLY A 535 -2.03 6.81 -19.10
C GLY A 535 -0.59 6.32 -19.23
N LYS A 536 -0.26 5.29 -18.47
CA LYS A 536 1.05 4.63 -18.50
C LYS A 536 0.93 3.16 -18.12
N ARG A 537 2.03 2.44 -18.24
CA ARG A 537 2.10 1.04 -17.80
C ARG A 537 2.22 1.00 -16.28
N LEU A 538 1.44 0.14 -15.64
CA LEU A 538 1.40 -0.02 -14.18
C LEU A 538 1.30 -1.51 -13.84
N GLN A 539 1.97 -1.96 -12.79
CA GLN A 539 1.55 -3.19 -12.12
C GLN A 539 0.23 -2.91 -11.38
N PRO A 540 -0.64 -3.91 -11.17
CA PRO A 540 -1.80 -3.74 -10.31
C PRO A 540 -1.43 -3.14 -8.94
N LEU A 541 -2.22 -2.15 -8.51
CA LEU A 541 -2.10 -1.51 -7.20
C LEU A 541 -2.30 -2.54 -6.09
N GLU A 542 -3.38 -3.32 -6.19
CA GLU A 542 -3.63 -4.46 -5.32
C GLU A 542 -2.64 -5.58 -5.64
N ARG A 543 -1.68 -5.79 -4.74
CA ARG A 543 -0.50 -6.63 -5.01
C ARG A 543 -0.82 -8.10 -5.25
N VAL A 544 -1.92 -8.60 -4.67
CA VAL A 544 -2.43 -9.96 -4.91
C VAL A 544 -2.69 -10.20 -6.40
N TYR A 545 -3.09 -9.17 -7.16
CA TYR A 545 -3.35 -9.32 -8.60
C TYR A 545 -2.08 -9.36 -9.44
N ARG A 546 -0.92 -8.92 -8.92
CA ARG A 546 0.34 -8.91 -9.70
C ARG A 546 0.72 -10.30 -10.20
N GLY A 547 0.40 -11.34 -9.43
CA GLY A 547 0.58 -12.74 -9.84
C GLY A 547 -0.18 -13.09 -11.12
N LEU A 548 -1.38 -12.55 -11.33
CA LEU A 548 -2.21 -12.78 -12.53
C LEU A 548 -1.51 -12.32 -13.81
N TYR A 549 -0.75 -11.23 -13.72
CA TYR A 549 0.01 -10.65 -14.84
C TYR A 549 1.47 -11.10 -14.87
N GLY A 550 1.84 -12.11 -14.08
CA GLY A 550 3.22 -12.58 -13.97
C GLY A 550 4.19 -11.51 -13.47
N TYR A 551 3.71 -10.61 -12.60
CA TYR A 551 4.45 -9.48 -12.02
C TYR A 551 4.96 -8.47 -13.06
N LYS A 552 4.32 -8.38 -14.22
CA LYS A 552 4.65 -7.40 -15.27
C LYS A 552 3.71 -6.21 -15.23
N GLU A 553 4.20 -5.07 -15.71
CA GLU A 553 3.36 -3.90 -15.91
C GLU A 553 2.34 -4.14 -17.03
N VAL A 554 1.12 -3.67 -16.80
CA VAL A 554 -0.02 -3.77 -17.70
C VAL A 554 -0.17 -2.46 -18.45
N SER A 555 -0.42 -2.54 -19.76
CA SER A 555 -0.63 -1.36 -20.60
C SER A 555 -2.05 -0.81 -20.45
N HIS A 556 -2.16 0.48 -20.13
CA HIS A 556 -3.44 1.20 -20.06
C HIS A 556 -4.24 1.18 -21.37
N LEU A 557 -3.60 0.93 -22.52
CA LEU A 557 -4.29 0.86 -23.82
C LEU A 557 -5.34 -0.27 -23.87
N GLY A 558 -5.16 -1.34 -23.09
CA GLY A 558 -6.18 -2.38 -22.96
C GLY A 558 -7.44 -1.84 -22.29
N GLN A 559 -7.27 -1.08 -21.20
CA GLN A 559 -8.37 -0.43 -20.50
C GLN A 559 -9.06 0.64 -21.36
N VAL A 560 -8.32 1.40 -22.17
CA VAL A 560 -8.92 2.35 -23.13
C VAL A 560 -9.91 1.63 -24.06
N ARG A 561 -9.52 0.49 -24.63
CA ARG A 561 -10.41 -0.31 -25.50
C ARG A 561 -11.63 -0.82 -24.75
N ASN A 562 -11.45 -1.33 -23.53
CA ASN A 562 -12.58 -1.79 -22.70
C ASN A 562 -13.57 -0.65 -22.39
N LEU A 563 -13.08 0.57 -22.12
CA LEU A 563 -13.94 1.74 -21.92
C LEU A 563 -14.66 2.16 -23.20
N GLU A 564 -14.00 2.08 -24.36
CA GLU A 564 -14.65 2.31 -25.67
C GLU A 564 -15.74 1.25 -25.96
N ASP A 565 -15.48 -0.03 -25.66
CA ASP A 565 -16.45 -1.12 -25.74
C ASP A 565 -17.66 -0.85 -24.83
N TYR A 566 -17.39 -0.43 -23.59
CA TYR A 566 -18.44 -0.03 -22.64
C TYR A 566 -19.31 1.10 -23.18
N LEU A 567 -18.72 2.16 -23.74
CA LEU A 567 -19.47 3.27 -24.33
C LEU A 567 -20.33 2.84 -25.54
N ARG A 568 -19.94 1.80 -26.28
CA ARG A 568 -20.76 1.22 -27.36
C ARG A 568 -21.99 0.47 -26.86
N VAL A 569 -21.91 -0.18 -25.70
CA VAL A 569 -23.05 -0.90 -25.11
C VAL A 569 -23.92 -0.04 -24.20
N ALA A 570 -23.38 1.03 -23.61
CA ALA A 570 -24.05 1.85 -22.62
C ALA A 570 -25.47 2.33 -23.01
N PRO A 571 -25.74 2.80 -24.24
CA PRO A 571 -27.10 3.20 -24.64
C PRO A 571 -28.13 2.07 -24.51
N TYR A 572 -27.73 0.82 -24.75
CA TYR A 572 -28.60 -0.36 -24.68
C TYR A 572 -28.85 -0.85 -23.25
N LEU A 573 -28.07 -0.38 -22.28
CA LEU A 573 -28.25 -0.73 -20.87
C LEU A 573 -29.35 0.11 -20.19
N VAL A 574 -29.68 1.28 -20.76
CA VAL A 574 -30.70 2.20 -20.25
C VAL A 574 -32.10 1.58 -20.44
N PRO A 575 -32.90 1.41 -19.38
CA PRO A 575 -34.26 0.88 -19.52
C PRO A 575 -35.19 1.85 -20.26
N GLU A 576 -35.58 1.52 -21.50
CA GLU A 576 -36.52 2.33 -22.29
C GLU A 576 -38.00 2.09 -21.91
N ASN A 577 -38.32 0.85 -21.51
CA ASN A 577 -39.71 0.40 -21.34
C ASN A 577 -40.34 0.84 -20.01
N ILE A 578 -39.53 1.09 -18.98
CA ILE A 578 -40.00 1.44 -17.64
C ILE A 578 -39.36 2.75 -17.20
N LYS A 579 -40.05 3.87 -17.48
CA LYS A 579 -39.56 5.22 -17.17
C LYS A 579 -39.23 5.42 -15.69
N SER A 580 -39.90 4.73 -14.78
CA SER A 580 -39.63 4.82 -13.34
C SER A 580 -38.26 4.27 -12.94
N LEU A 581 -37.65 3.39 -13.74
CA LEU A 581 -36.29 2.88 -13.50
C LEU A 581 -35.22 3.92 -13.85
N CYS A 582 -35.49 4.80 -14.80
CA CYS A 582 -34.60 5.89 -15.18
C CYS A 582 -34.74 7.12 -14.28
N GLN A 583 -35.70 7.12 -13.35
CA GLN A 583 -35.88 8.23 -12.41
C GLN A 583 -34.71 8.28 -11.42
N PRO A 584 -34.08 9.45 -11.24
CA PRO A 584 -33.03 9.60 -10.23
C PRO A 584 -33.58 9.43 -8.82
N THR A 585 -32.95 8.58 -8.02
CA THR A 585 -33.26 8.30 -6.61
C THR A 585 -32.01 8.46 -5.76
N ILE A 586 -32.20 8.65 -4.46
CA ILE A 586 -31.11 8.64 -3.48
C ILE A 586 -31.12 7.32 -2.72
N ARG A 587 -29.93 6.83 -2.38
CA ARG A 587 -29.71 5.67 -1.52
C ARG A 587 -28.62 6.00 -0.53
N HIS A 588 -28.63 5.37 0.65
CA HIS A 588 -27.51 5.52 1.58
C HIS A 588 -26.21 5.04 0.92
N PRO A 589 -25.11 5.83 0.97
CA PRO A 589 -23.86 5.47 0.30
C PRO A 589 -23.19 4.26 0.94
N ASP A 590 -23.36 4.07 2.25
CA ASP A 590 -22.73 2.97 3.00
C ASP A 590 -23.66 2.38 4.08
N TRP A 591 -24.37 1.30 3.76
CA TRP A 591 -25.26 0.58 4.69
C TRP A 591 -24.49 -0.29 5.73
N HIS A 592 -23.25 0.06 6.07
CA HIS A 592 -22.50 -0.58 7.13
C HIS A 592 -23.28 -0.51 8.47
N PRO A 593 -23.38 -1.61 9.24
CA PRO A 593 -24.10 -1.61 10.53
C PRO A 593 -23.65 -0.51 11.52
N ASN A 594 -22.38 -0.10 11.48
CA ASN A 594 -21.87 1.01 12.31
C ASN A 594 -22.48 2.39 12.00
N ASN A 595 -23.08 2.56 10.82
CA ASN A 595 -23.70 3.82 10.40
C ASN A 595 -25.20 3.88 10.76
N ILE A 596 -25.72 2.83 11.41
CA ILE A 596 -27.12 2.70 11.79
C ILE A 596 -27.22 2.70 13.31
N LEU A 597 -27.91 3.69 13.87
CA LEU A 597 -28.17 3.81 15.31
C LEU A 597 -29.57 3.28 15.62
N VAL A 598 -29.65 2.45 16.65
CA VAL A 598 -30.88 1.79 17.09
C VAL A 598 -31.16 2.05 18.56
N SER A 599 -32.44 2.13 18.92
CA SER A 599 -32.91 2.10 20.30
C SER A 599 -33.01 0.67 20.84
N ASP A 600 -33.31 0.54 22.13
CA ASP A 600 -33.40 -0.77 22.80
C ASP A 600 -34.53 -1.67 22.27
N ASP A 601 -35.52 -1.08 21.60
CA ASP A 601 -36.63 -1.75 20.91
C ASP A 601 -36.32 -2.06 19.42
N LEU A 602 -35.07 -1.86 18.98
CA LEU A 602 -34.64 -2.08 17.59
C LEU A 602 -35.28 -1.13 16.56
N THR A 603 -35.83 0.01 17.00
CA THR A 603 -36.23 1.09 16.10
C THR A 603 -34.98 1.87 15.64
N ILE A 604 -34.89 2.19 14.35
CA ILE A 604 -33.78 2.99 13.81
C ILE A 604 -33.97 4.44 14.24
N THR A 605 -33.08 4.93 15.10
CA THR A 605 -33.13 6.28 15.64
C THR A 605 -32.26 7.25 14.85
N GLY A 606 -31.23 6.76 14.15
CA GLY A 606 -30.31 7.60 13.39
C GLY A 606 -29.61 6.86 12.26
N LEU A 607 -29.51 7.51 11.11
CA LEU A 607 -28.73 7.08 9.96
C LEU A 607 -27.68 8.14 9.67
N ILE A 608 -26.41 7.78 9.89
CA ILE A 608 -25.26 8.69 9.85
C ILE A 608 -24.33 8.38 8.68
N ASP A 609 -23.40 9.28 8.41
CA ASP A 609 -22.41 9.18 7.34
C ASP A 609 -22.99 9.20 5.92
N TRP A 610 -23.60 10.34 5.57
CA TRP A 610 -24.10 10.63 4.22
C TRP A 610 -23.02 11.21 3.30
N GLN A 611 -21.76 11.13 3.70
CA GLN A 611 -20.63 11.57 2.92
C GLN A 611 -20.59 10.83 1.58
N HIS A 612 -20.27 11.55 0.50
CA HIS A 612 -20.28 11.01 -0.87
C HIS A 612 -21.65 10.51 -1.38
N GLY A 613 -22.76 10.90 -0.73
CA GLY A 613 -24.11 10.61 -1.20
C GLY A 613 -24.33 11.02 -2.66
N SER A 614 -24.85 10.09 -3.46
CA SER A 614 -25.12 10.30 -4.89
C SER A 614 -26.56 9.98 -5.24
N ILE A 615 -27.09 10.75 -6.18
CA ILE A 615 -28.40 10.58 -6.78
C ILE A 615 -28.18 10.01 -8.18
N LEU A 616 -28.65 8.80 -8.42
CA LEU A 616 -28.48 8.07 -9.69
C LEU A 616 -29.82 7.51 -10.13
N PRO A 617 -29.99 7.17 -11.42
CA PRO A 617 -31.17 6.45 -11.88
C PRO A 617 -31.39 5.17 -11.05
N LEU A 618 -32.64 4.83 -10.74
CA LEU A 618 -32.97 3.69 -9.89
C LEU A 618 -32.33 2.38 -10.36
N PHE A 619 -32.23 2.12 -11.67
CA PHE A 619 -31.59 0.90 -12.17
C PHE A 619 -30.07 0.81 -11.90
N LEU A 620 -29.41 1.92 -11.54
CA LEU A 620 -28.02 1.94 -11.09
C LEU A 620 -27.91 1.92 -9.56
N ASN A 621 -28.90 2.47 -8.85
CA ASN A 621 -28.94 2.48 -7.39
C ASN A 621 -29.53 1.21 -6.78
N CYS A 622 -30.26 0.39 -7.55
CA CYS A 622 -30.82 -0.88 -7.07
C CYS A 622 -29.72 -1.93 -6.87
N GLY A 623 -29.83 -2.70 -5.79
CA GLY A 623 -28.94 -3.83 -5.51
C GLY A 623 -29.07 -4.28 -4.06
N PHE A 624 -28.28 -5.25 -3.66
CA PHE A 624 -28.20 -5.71 -2.27
C PHE A 624 -27.08 -4.97 -1.52
N PRO A 625 -27.33 -4.44 -0.32
CA PRO A 625 -26.26 -3.89 0.53
C PRO A 625 -25.21 -4.95 0.87
N GLN A 626 -23.93 -4.59 0.92
CA GLN A 626 -22.82 -5.54 1.10
C GLN A 626 -22.98 -6.47 2.31
N HIS A 627 -23.39 -5.95 3.48
CA HIS A 627 -23.61 -6.75 4.69
C HIS A 627 -24.90 -7.58 4.69
N MET A 628 -25.74 -7.42 3.66
CA MET A 628 -26.98 -8.16 3.45
C MET A 628 -26.93 -9.00 2.18
N TRP A 629 -25.80 -8.98 1.46
CA TRP A 629 -25.61 -9.65 0.20
C TRP A 629 -24.78 -10.92 0.40
N ASN A 630 -25.38 -12.06 0.05
CA ASN A 630 -24.75 -13.38 0.05
C ASN A 630 -24.76 -13.96 -1.38
N CYS A 631 -23.92 -13.40 -2.26
CA CYS A 631 -23.82 -13.81 -3.67
C CYS A 631 -23.02 -15.11 -3.83
N GLY A 632 -23.34 -15.93 -4.83
CA GLY A 632 -22.63 -17.18 -5.10
C GLY A 632 -23.04 -18.34 -4.19
N ASP A 633 -24.15 -18.18 -3.47
CA ASP A 633 -24.76 -19.20 -2.62
C ASP A 633 -26.12 -19.61 -3.22
N GLU A 634 -26.23 -20.87 -3.65
CA GLU A 634 -27.40 -21.37 -4.38
C GLU A 634 -28.72 -21.15 -3.61
N VAL A 635 -28.72 -21.34 -2.29
CA VAL A 635 -29.91 -21.18 -1.43
C VAL A 635 -30.35 -19.70 -1.36
N SER A 636 -29.38 -18.79 -1.30
CA SER A 636 -29.66 -17.35 -1.29
C SER A 636 -30.19 -16.88 -2.65
N GLU A 637 -29.65 -17.41 -3.74
CA GLU A 637 -30.06 -17.06 -5.11
C GLU A 637 -31.42 -17.65 -5.50
N SER A 638 -31.76 -18.84 -5.00
CA SER A 638 -33.08 -19.45 -5.18
C SER A 638 -34.15 -18.86 -4.27
N LEU A 639 -33.75 -18.08 -3.25
CA LEU A 639 -34.61 -17.57 -2.18
C LEU A 639 -35.33 -18.69 -1.40
N ASP A 640 -34.71 -19.87 -1.30
CA ASP A 640 -35.23 -20.97 -0.49
C ASP A 640 -35.13 -20.65 1.01
N THR A 641 -36.01 -21.25 1.83
CA THR A 641 -35.96 -21.08 3.28
C THR A 641 -34.63 -21.60 3.85
N PRO A 642 -33.80 -20.75 4.47
CA PRO A 642 -32.50 -21.15 4.99
C PRO A 642 -32.62 -22.16 6.15
N LYS A 643 -31.88 -23.27 6.07
CA LYS A 643 -31.83 -24.32 7.10
C LYS A 643 -30.38 -24.74 7.37
N LEU A 644 -30.15 -25.27 8.57
CA LEU A 644 -28.89 -25.95 8.89
C LEU A 644 -28.80 -27.27 8.12
N PRO A 645 -27.58 -27.74 7.80
CA PRO A 645 -27.40 -29.05 7.20
C PRO A 645 -27.82 -30.17 8.17
N ASP A 646 -28.33 -31.28 7.63
CA ASP A 646 -28.87 -32.39 8.44
C ASP A 646 -27.81 -33.03 9.37
N ASN A 647 -26.52 -32.91 9.02
CA ASN A 647 -25.39 -33.42 9.80
C ASN A 647 -24.74 -32.37 10.73
N PHE A 648 -25.40 -31.26 11.01
CA PHE A 648 -24.84 -30.16 11.81
C PHE A 648 -24.35 -30.61 13.20
N ASP A 649 -25.14 -31.45 13.88
CA ASP A 649 -24.79 -31.95 15.22
C ASP A 649 -23.57 -32.90 15.21
N ASP A 650 -23.19 -33.41 14.03
CA ASP A 650 -22.03 -34.29 13.84
C ASP A 650 -20.74 -33.53 13.47
N LEU A 651 -20.82 -32.22 13.23
CA LEU A 651 -19.67 -31.37 12.89
C LEU A 651 -18.85 -30.99 14.14
N ASP A 652 -17.57 -30.66 13.93
CA ASP A 652 -16.75 -30.09 15.00
C ASP A 652 -17.15 -28.63 15.33
N ASP A 653 -16.75 -28.13 16.51
CA ASP A 653 -17.12 -26.79 16.96
C ASP A 653 -16.73 -25.69 15.95
N SER A 654 -15.61 -25.87 15.23
CA SER A 654 -15.15 -24.88 14.25
C SER A 654 -16.04 -24.86 13.00
N ASP A 655 -16.48 -26.02 12.53
CA ASP A 655 -17.33 -26.16 11.35
C ASP A 655 -18.79 -25.83 11.68
N GLN A 656 -19.26 -26.15 12.89
CA GLN A 656 -20.55 -25.65 13.39
C GLN A 656 -20.62 -24.12 13.38
N LEU A 657 -19.57 -23.44 13.83
CA LEU A 657 -19.50 -21.97 13.77
C LEU A 657 -19.55 -21.43 12.34
N LYS A 658 -18.91 -22.09 11.37
CA LYS A 658 -18.97 -21.70 9.96
C LYS A 658 -20.38 -21.86 9.40
N GLU A 659 -21.03 -23.00 9.65
CA GLU A 659 -22.40 -23.27 9.19
C GLU A 659 -23.41 -22.29 9.80
N LEU A 660 -23.24 -21.92 11.08
CA LEU A 660 -24.08 -20.89 11.72
C LEU A 660 -23.92 -19.52 11.06
N GLU A 661 -22.70 -19.12 10.69
CA GLU A 661 -22.47 -17.85 10.00
C GLU A 661 -23.02 -17.87 8.56
N ILE A 662 -22.90 -19.01 7.85
CA ILE A 662 -23.53 -19.20 6.53
C ILE A 662 -25.04 -19.07 6.65
N LEU A 663 -25.66 -19.76 7.61
CA LEU A 663 -27.09 -19.68 7.87
C LEU A 663 -27.54 -18.23 8.14
N ARG A 664 -26.78 -17.51 8.98
CA ARG A 664 -27.06 -16.11 9.28
C ARG A 664 -27.03 -15.24 8.03
N LYS A 665 -26.01 -15.37 7.17
CA LYS A 665 -25.92 -14.64 5.89
C LYS A 665 -27.09 -14.96 4.95
N ARG A 666 -27.43 -16.24 4.80
CA ARG A 666 -28.59 -16.70 4.01
C ARG A 666 -29.90 -16.10 4.52
N ARG A 667 -30.10 -16.08 5.84
CA ARG A 667 -31.29 -15.48 6.48
C ARG A 667 -31.39 -13.99 6.25
N ILE A 668 -30.30 -13.25 6.44
CA ILE A 668 -30.26 -11.80 6.22
C ILE A 668 -30.60 -11.50 4.75
N HIS A 669 -29.99 -12.21 3.80
CA HIS A 669 -30.30 -12.08 2.36
C HIS A 669 -31.79 -12.34 2.12
N HIS A 670 -32.30 -13.48 2.59
CA HIS A 670 -33.69 -13.88 2.41
C HIS A 670 -34.67 -12.85 2.99
N TYR A 671 -34.45 -12.35 4.21
CA TYR A 671 -35.30 -11.31 4.80
C TYR A 671 -35.27 -10.01 3.99
N TYR A 672 -34.09 -9.60 3.51
CA TYR A 672 -33.98 -8.39 2.71
C TYR A 672 -34.73 -8.51 1.39
N ALA A 673 -34.54 -9.62 0.66
CA ALA A 673 -35.27 -9.90 -0.58
C ALA A 673 -36.79 -9.95 -0.35
N TRP A 674 -37.23 -10.67 0.69
CA TRP A 674 -38.65 -10.82 1.02
C TRP A 674 -39.31 -9.50 1.41
N TYR A 675 -38.70 -8.73 2.31
CA TYR A 675 -39.24 -7.43 2.70
C TYR A 675 -39.18 -6.42 1.55
N SER A 676 -38.17 -6.47 0.68
CA SER A 676 -38.10 -5.60 -0.50
C SER A 676 -39.27 -5.85 -1.44
N ALA A 677 -39.59 -7.13 -1.70
CA ALA A 677 -40.77 -7.51 -2.49
C ALA A 677 -42.09 -7.00 -1.88
N MET A 678 -42.20 -7.01 -0.55
CA MET A 678 -43.43 -6.62 0.15
C MET A 678 -43.58 -5.10 0.31
N LEU A 679 -42.50 -4.38 0.62
CA LEU A 679 -42.52 -2.99 1.10
C LEU A 679 -41.95 -2.00 0.06
N ASN A 680 -41.13 -2.47 -0.87
CA ASN A 680 -40.45 -1.66 -1.89
C ASN A 680 -40.60 -2.25 -3.30
N PRO A 681 -41.82 -2.39 -3.84
CA PRO A 681 -42.06 -3.10 -5.11
C PRO A 681 -41.36 -2.46 -6.33
N ILE A 682 -41.08 -1.16 -6.29
CA ILE A 682 -40.31 -0.48 -7.35
C ILE A 682 -38.86 -0.94 -7.38
N HIS A 683 -38.27 -1.25 -6.22
CA HIS A 683 -36.93 -1.80 -6.14
C HIS A 683 -36.88 -3.25 -6.64
N THR A 684 -37.85 -4.08 -6.25
CA THR A 684 -37.98 -5.44 -6.80
C THR A 684 -38.14 -5.42 -8.33
N THR A 685 -38.98 -4.52 -8.85
CA THR A 685 -39.10 -4.32 -10.30
C THR A 685 -37.77 -3.95 -10.95
N ALA A 686 -36.95 -3.12 -10.28
CA ALA A 686 -35.62 -2.77 -10.77
C ALA A 686 -34.66 -3.95 -10.73
N LEU A 687 -34.68 -4.77 -9.67
CA LEU A 687 -33.88 -5.98 -9.52
C LEU A 687 -34.24 -7.04 -10.55
N ASP A 688 -35.52 -7.23 -10.87
CA ASP A 688 -35.97 -8.24 -11.83
C ASP A 688 -35.74 -7.80 -13.29
N HIS A 689 -35.47 -6.52 -13.54
CA HIS A 689 -35.39 -5.96 -14.89
C HIS A 689 -34.03 -6.15 -15.55
N GLY A 690 -33.88 -7.27 -16.27
CA GLY A 690 -32.91 -7.49 -17.35
C GLY A 690 -31.46 -7.12 -17.01
N LEU A 691 -30.72 -8.08 -16.44
CA LEU A 691 -29.31 -7.92 -16.05
C LEU A 691 -29.07 -6.72 -15.09
N SER A 692 -30.03 -6.37 -14.24
CA SER A 692 -30.00 -5.21 -13.34
C SER A 692 -28.72 -5.12 -12.48
N LEU A 693 -28.37 -6.21 -11.78
CA LEU A 693 -27.15 -6.28 -10.96
C LEU A 693 -25.90 -6.07 -11.80
N MET A 694 -25.85 -6.66 -12.99
CA MET A 694 -24.74 -6.48 -13.92
C MET A 694 -24.62 -5.03 -14.42
N LYS A 695 -25.74 -4.31 -14.61
CA LYS A 695 -25.71 -2.89 -15.00
C LYS A 695 -25.05 -2.02 -13.92
N GLY A 696 -25.34 -2.26 -12.65
CA GLY A 696 -24.68 -1.60 -11.53
C GLY A 696 -23.19 -1.95 -11.44
N LEU A 697 -22.84 -3.24 -11.59
CA LEU A 697 -21.46 -3.72 -11.56
C LEU A 697 -20.61 -3.10 -12.68
N ILE A 698 -21.05 -3.20 -13.93
CA ILE A 698 -20.28 -2.65 -15.06
C ILE A 698 -20.18 -1.13 -15.00
N PHE A 699 -21.21 -0.44 -14.51
CA PHE A 699 -21.16 1.00 -14.26
C PHE A 699 -20.08 1.37 -13.24
N ASN A 700 -19.97 0.60 -12.15
CA ASN A 700 -18.94 0.80 -11.14
C ASN A 700 -17.54 0.51 -11.72
N HIS A 701 -17.35 -0.65 -12.37
CA HIS A 701 -16.05 -1.02 -12.96
C HIS A 701 -15.60 -0.08 -14.09
N ALA A 702 -16.51 0.43 -14.91
CA ALA A 702 -16.20 1.41 -15.95
C ALA A 702 -15.83 2.79 -15.39
N SER A 703 -16.18 3.06 -14.13
CA SER A 703 -15.89 4.32 -13.43
C SER A 703 -14.64 4.24 -12.55
N ASN A 704 -14.12 3.05 -12.27
CA ASN A 704 -12.99 2.82 -11.37
C ASN A 704 -11.69 3.46 -11.90
N PRO A 705 -10.86 4.03 -11.02
CA PRO A 705 -9.54 4.52 -11.39
C PRO A 705 -8.66 3.45 -12.05
N TRP A 706 -7.99 3.79 -13.16
CA TRP A 706 -6.87 3.00 -13.67
C TRP A 706 -5.77 2.83 -12.62
N ASP A 707 -5.57 1.59 -12.21
CA ASP A 707 -4.66 1.15 -11.14
C ASP A 707 -3.77 -0.01 -11.59
N GLY A 708 -3.71 -0.29 -12.89
CA GLY A 708 -2.96 -1.42 -13.45
C GLY A 708 -3.78 -2.70 -13.63
N ASP A 709 -5.07 -2.71 -13.30
CA ASP A 709 -5.98 -3.82 -13.57
C ASP A 709 -7.06 -3.48 -14.64
N MET A 710 -7.45 -4.48 -15.42
CA MET A 710 -8.53 -4.37 -16.42
C MET A 710 -9.48 -5.58 -16.46
N VAL A 711 -9.28 -6.56 -15.58
CA VAL A 711 -9.93 -7.87 -15.69
C VAL A 711 -11.43 -7.76 -15.41
N SER A 712 -11.84 -7.07 -14.35
CA SER A 712 -13.26 -6.98 -13.95
C SER A 712 -14.13 -6.35 -15.04
N LEU A 713 -13.70 -5.21 -15.60
CA LEU A 713 -14.45 -4.55 -16.68
C LEU A 713 -14.50 -5.43 -17.95
N LYS A 714 -13.40 -6.10 -18.30
CA LYS A 714 -13.37 -7.00 -19.46
C LYS A 714 -14.31 -8.20 -19.28
N ALA A 715 -14.35 -8.79 -18.09
CA ALA A 715 -15.22 -9.90 -17.77
C ALA A 715 -16.70 -9.49 -17.84
N ASP A 716 -17.06 -8.31 -17.32
CA ASP A 716 -18.43 -7.79 -17.41
C ASP A 716 -18.88 -7.57 -18.85
N LEU A 717 -18.02 -7.02 -19.71
CA LEU A 717 -18.31 -6.81 -21.13
C LEU A 717 -18.54 -8.14 -21.86
N ILE A 718 -17.71 -9.15 -21.58
CA ILE A 718 -17.88 -10.50 -22.12
C ILE A 718 -19.20 -11.10 -21.64
N TYR A 719 -19.52 -10.97 -20.35
CA TYR A 719 -20.76 -11.51 -19.80
C TYR A 719 -21.99 -10.86 -20.44
N ILE A 720 -21.97 -9.53 -20.61
CA ILE A 720 -23.03 -8.79 -21.31
C ILE A 720 -23.16 -9.24 -22.77
N ALA A 721 -22.05 -9.41 -23.48
CA ALA A 721 -22.07 -9.88 -24.87
C ALA A 721 -22.64 -11.31 -25.00
N GLN A 722 -22.31 -12.21 -24.06
CA GLN A 722 -22.81 -13.59 -24.03
C GLN A 722 -24.30 -13.69 -23.64
N ASN A 723 -24.79 -12.76 -22.84
CA ASN A 723 -26.17 -12.70 -22.35
C ASN A 723 -26.96 -11.56 -22.99
N TRP A 724 -26.56 -11.12 -24.19
CA TRP A 724 -27.14 -9.97 -24.88
C TRP A 724 -28.64 -10.14 -25.16
N ASP A 725 -29.07 -11.37 -25.41
CA ASP A 725 -30.47 -11.76 -25.59
C ASP A 725 -31.34 -11.41 -24.38
N LYS A 726 -30.80 -11.45 -23.16
CA LYS A 726 -31.50 -11.09 -21.92
C LYS A 726 -31.75 -9.59 -21.76
N LEU A 727 -31.05 -8.74 -22.51
CA LEU A 727 -31.32 -7.29 -22.56
C LEU A 727 -32.52 -6.96 -23.46
N SER A 728 -32.82 -7.82 -24.45
CA SER A 728 -34.04 -7.77 -25.26
C SER A 728 -35.24 -8.36 -24.52
N ASN A 729 -36.28 -7.58 -24.28
CA ASN A 729 -37.51 -8.10 -23.71
C ASN A 729 -38.42 -8.71 -24.81
N PRO A 730 -38.82 -10.00 -24.71
CA PRO A 730 -39.75 -10.64 -25.65
C PRO A 730 -41.10 -9.93 -25.80
N SER A 731 -41.51 -9.13 -24.81
CA SER A 731 -42.84 -8.48 -24.77
C SER A 731 -42.91 -7.09 -25.44
N SER A 732 -41.77 -6.55 -25.92
CA SER A 732 -41.71 -5.20 -26.52
C SER A 732 -41.62 -5.18 -28.06
N GLY A 733 -41.46 -6.32 -28.73
CA GLY A 733 -41.37 -6.38 -30.21
C GLY A 733 -40.11 -5.75 -30.82
N THR A 734 -39.36 -4.93 -30.06
CA THR A 734 -38.02 -4.45 -30.40
C THR A 734 -36.99 -5.55 -30.11
N LYS A 735 -36.51 -6.22 -31.16
CA LYS A 735 -35.30 -7.04 -31.06
C LYS A 735 -34.17 -6.15 -30.52
N ALA A 736 -33.42 -6.62 -29.52
CA ALA A 736 -32.11 -6.04 -29.25
C ALA A 736 -31.33 -6.13 -30.57
N GLY A 737 -30.76 -5.02 -31.01
CA GLY A 737 -29.90 -5.01 -32.18
C GLY A 737 -28.79 -6.05 -32.04
N VAL A 738 -28.13 -6.38 -33.15
CA VAL A 738 -26.91 -7.20 -33.10
C VAL A 738 -25.95 -6.61 -32.07
N CYS A 739 -25.44 -7.44 -31.15
CA CYS A 739 -24.51 -6.99 -30.12
C CYS A 739 -23.35 -6.24 -30.78
N PRO A 740 -23.01 -5.01 -30.34
CA PRO A 740 -21.92 -4.24 -30.93
C PRO A 740 -20.53 -4.79 -30.56
N LEU A 741 -20.47 -5.80 -29.68
CA LEU A 741 -19.27 -6.45 -29.21
C LEU A 741 -19.26 -7.91 -29.67
N GLU A 742 -18.13 -8.36 -30.19
CA GLU A 742 -17.89 -9.75 -30.57
C GLU A 742 -16.54 -10.17 -30.00
N TYR A 743 -16.55 -11.24 -29.21
CA TYR A 743 -15.36 -11.86 -28.64
C TYR A 743 -15.29 -13.31 -29.08
N SER A 744 -14.09 -13.79 -29.41
CA SER A 744 -13.91 -15.22 -29.69
C SER A 744 -14.15 -16.03 -28.42
N ASN A 745 -14.64 -17.27 -28.55
CA ASN A 745 -14.86 -18.16 -27.41
C ASN A 745 -13.56 -18.39 -26.61
N ASP A 746 -12.42 -18.47 -27.28
CA ASP A 746 -11.11 -18.65 -26.64
C ASP A 746 -10.71 -17.42 -25.82
N GLU A 747 -10.90 -16.22 -26.37
CA GLU A 747 -10.66 -14.97 -25.64
C GLU A 747 -11.59 -14.87 -24.42
N ALA A 748 -12.90 -15.10 -24.62
CA ALA A 748 -13.90 -15.02 -23.55
C ALA A 748 -13.57 -15.97 -22.39
N ASN A 749 -13.30 -17.25 -22.70
CA ASN A 749 -12.96 -18.26 -21.69
C ASN A 749 -11.66 -17.91 -20.96
N SER A 750 -10.65 -17.39 -21.66
CA SER A 750 -9.39 -16.99 -21.05
C SER A 750 -9.59 -15.87 -20.02
N TRP A 751 -10.36 -14.82 -20.36
CA TRP A 751 -10.62 -13.71 -19.44
C TRP A 751 -11.52 -14.11 -18.27
N LEU A 752 -12.51 -14.99 -18.47
CA LEU A 752 -13.35 -15.49 -17.38
C LEU A 752 -12.54 -16.31 -16.37
N ILE A 753 -11.55 -17.09 -16.82
CA ILE A 753 -10.62 -17.79 -15.91
C ILE A 753 -9.78 -16.78 -15.11
N PHE A 754 -9.31 -15.70 -15.73
CA PHE A 754 -8.58 -14.64 -15.04
C PHE A 754 -9.46 -13.95 -13.98
N ASN A 755 -10.71 -13.65 -14.33
CA ASN A 755 -11.68 -13.06 -13.40
C ASN A 755 -11.95 -13.96 -12.19
N ASN A 756 -12.14 -15.27 -12.39
CA ASN A 756 -12.33 -16.21 -11.29
C ASN A 756 -11.15 -16.24 -10.32
N ARG A 757 -9.91 -16.10 -10.83
CA ARG A 757 -8.72 -16.00 -9.98
C ARG A 757 -8.66 -14.67 -9.23
N GLN A 758 -9.10 -13.57 -9.84
CA GLN A 758 -9.20 -12.27 -9.17
C GLN A 758 -10.23 -12.31 -8.04
N ILE A 759 -11.42 -12.86 -8.28
CA ILE A 759 -12.46 -13.06 -7.25
C ILE A 759 -11.93 -13.89 -6.08
N GLY A 760 -11.15 -14.96 -6.36
CA GLY A 760 -10.46 -15.73 -5.32
C GLY A 760 -9.46 -14.88 -4.52
N GLY A 761 -8.71 -14.00 -5.19
CA GLY A 761 -7.83 -13.03 -4.54
C GLY A 761 -8.58 -12.02 -3.66
N ASP A 762 -9.74 -11.54 -4.11
CA ASP A 762 -10.58 -10.59 -3.36
C ASP A 762 -11.10 -11.21 -2.06
N ALA A 763 -11.57 -12.46 -2.15
CA ALA A 763 -11.99 -13.23 -0.99
C ALA A 763 -10.83 -13.40 0.02
N GLN A 764 -9.61 -13.61 -0.50
CA GLN A 764 -8.41 -13.74 0.31
C GLN A 764 -8.05 -12.43 1.04
N ILE A 765 -8.04 -11.30 0.32
CA ILE A 765 -7.78 -9.97 0.90
C ILE A 765 -8.82 -9.64 1.97
N LEU A 766 -10.10 -9.90 1.69
CA LEU A 766 -11.19 -9.66 2.62
C LEU A 766 -11.03 -10.51 3.89
N TYR A 767 -10.68 -11.79 3.75
CA TYR A 767 -10.36 -12.66 4.87
C TYR A 767 -9.24 -12.09 5.74
N PHE A 768 -8.14 -11.65 5.12
CA PHE A 768 -7.02 -11.06 5.85
C PHE A 768 -7.39 -9.75 6.54
N ARG A 769 -8.10 -8.83 5.86
CA ARG A 769 -8.54 -7.55 6.43
C ARG A 769 -9.43 -7.76 7.66
N ASN A 770 -10.38 -8.69 7.57
CA ASN A 770 -11.28 -9.02 8.69
C ASN A 770 -10.51 -9.60 9.89
N HIS A 771 -9.53 -10.48 9.67
CA HIS A 771 -8.79 -11.09 10.76
C HIS A 771 -7.77 -10.12 11.39
N ILE A 772 -7.10 -9.30 10.59
CA ILE A 772 -6.22 -8.23 11.09
C ILE A 772 -7.05 -7.19 11.86
N GLY A 773 -8.27 -6.91 11.38
CA GLY A 773 -9.15 -5.86 11.89
C GLY A 773 -8.86 -4.51 11.25
N CYS A 774 -8.48 -4.48 9.97
CA CYS A 774 -8.20 -3.25 9.23
C CYS A 774 -9.25 -2.96 8.16
N GLY A 775 -9.50 -1.67 7.92
CA GLY A 775 -10.40 -1.20 6.87
C GLY A 775 -9.85 -1.44 5.45
N PRO A 776 -10.67 -1.22 4.41
CA PRO A 776 -10.25 -1.34 3.01
C PRO A 776 -9.04 -0.45 2.65
N ASP A 777 -8.91 0.71 3.29
CA ASP A 777 -7.79 1.64 3.12
C ASP A 777 -6.62 1.36 4.08
N GLY A 778 -6.63 0.21 4.76
CA GLY A 778 -5.63 -0.17 5.77
C GLY A 778 -5.79 0.56 7.10
N TRP A 779 -6.85 1.37 7.28
CA TRP A 779 -7.07 2.11 8.52
C TRP A 779 -7.33 1.17 9.70
N VAL A 780 -6.73 1.50 10.84
CA VAL A 780 -6.96 0.85 12.13
C VAL A 780 -7.03 1.91 13.23
N PRO A 781 -7.85 1.68 14.28
CA PRO A 781 -7.83 2.52 15.47
C PRO A 781 -6.44 2.56 16.10
N SER A 782 -6.01 3.74 16.59
CA SER A 782 -4.66 3.92 17.13
C SER A 782 -4.34 2.99 18.31
N ASP A 783 -5.33 2.66 19.13
CA ASP A 783 -5.23 1.74 20.27
C ASP A 783 -5.18 0.25 19.86
N GLN A 784 -5.54 -0.07 18.61
CA GLN A 784 -5.48 -1.42 18.05
C GLN A 784 -4.30 -1.63 17.11
N TYR A 785 -3.56 -0.58 16.73
CA TYR A 785 -2.49 -0.63 15.74
C TYR A 785 -1.45 -1.74 16.03
N ASP A 786 -0.91 -1.78 17.25
CA ASP A 786 0.11 -2.77 17.61
C ASP A 786 -0.41 -4.22 17.51
N LYS A 787 -1.68 -4.44 17.92
CA LYS A 787 -2.33 -5.76 17.81
C LYS A 787 -2.57 -6.13 16.35
N ALA A 788 -3.01 -5.19 15.52
CA ALA A 788 -3.22 -5.39 14.09
C ALA A 788 -1.89 -5.74 13.39
N LYS A 789 -0.81 -5.02 13.70
CA LYS A 789 0.54 -5.33 13.18
C LYS A 789 1.04 -6.70 13.62
N GLN A 790 0.81 -7.10 14.87
CA GLN A 790 1.16 -8.45 15.33
C GLN A 790 0.39 -9.55 14.58
N ARG A 791 -0.92 -9.36 14.35
CA ARG A 791 -1.74 -10.30 13.56
C ARG A 791 -1.26 -10.39 12.11
N GLU A 792 -0.96 -9.25 11.50
CA GLU A 792 -0.42 -9.17 10.14
C GLU A 792 0.92 -9.89 10.02
N MET A 793 1.85 -9.65 10.95
CA MET A 793 3.15 -10.35 11.00
C MET A 793 2.97 -11.87 11.13
N LYS A 794 2.09 -12.31 12.03
CA LYS A 794 1.81 -13.74 12.23
C LYS A 794 1.25 -14.39 10.96
N PHE A 795 0.35 -13.72 10.24
CA PHE A 795 -0.15 -14.22 8.96
C PHE A 795 0.94 -14.32 7.91
N LYS A 796 1.79 -13.30 7.83
CA LYS A 796 2.93 -13.31 6.93
C LYS A 796 3.81 -14.54 7.20
N GLU A 797 4.09 -14.83 8.46
CA GLU A 797 4.81 -16.03 8.92
C GLU A 797 4.09 -17.33 8.57
N THR A 798 2.79 -17.46 8.85
CA THR A 798 2.02 -18.67 8.52
C THR A 798 1.96 -18.92 7.01
N ALA A 799 1.72 -17.88 6.20
CA ALA A 799 1.77 -17.98 4.75
C ALA A 799 3.15 -18.43 4.25
N PHE A 800 4.23 -17.99 4.90
CA PHE A 800 5.59 -18.48 4.62
C PHE A 800 5.77 -19.97 4.96
N GLU A 801 5.21 -20.45 6.07
CA GLU A 801 5.30 -21.85 6.49
C GLU A 801 4.51 -22.79 5.56
N GLU A 802 3.32 -22.37 5.13
CA GLU A 802 2.50 -23.12 4.17
C GLU A 802 3.24 -23.30 2.84
N LEU A 803 3.80 -22.21 2.28
CA LEU A 803 4.60 -22.25 1.04
C LEU A 803 5.83 -23.17 1.14
N LYS A 804 6.46 -23.24 2.31
CA LYS A 804 7.57 -24.16 2.59
C LYS A 804 7.14 -25.62 2.54
N SER A 805 5.90 -25.92 2.95
CA SER A 805 5.39 -27.30 2.97
C SER A 805 4.93 -27.79 1.59
N GLU A 806 4.49 -26.88 0.71
CA GLU A 806 4.00 -27.21 -0.63
C GLU A 806 5.09 -27.34 -1.71
N THR A 807 6.27 -26.77 -1.49
CA THR A 807 7.34 -26.74 -2.51
C THR A 807 8.49 -27.68 -2.17
N THR A 808 8.75 -28.66 -3.03
CA THR A 808 9.78 -29.70 -2.82
C THR A 808 11.19 -29.31 -3.29
N SER A 809 11.35 -28.17 -3.98
CA SER A 809 12.61 -27.68 -4.57
C SER A 809 13.08 -26.39 -3.89
N GLU A 810 14.28 -26.42 -3.27
CA GLU A 810 14.85 -25.25 -2.55
C GLU A 810 15.07 -24.02 -3.46
N SER A 811 15.42 -24.22 -4.74
CA SER A 811 15.58 -23.12 -5.72
C SER A 811 14.27 -22.43 -6.04
N ASP A 812 13.17 -23.19 -6.10
CA ASP A 812 11.85 -22.63 -6.41
C ASP A 812 11.24 -21.97 -5.17
N LEU A 813 11.52 -22.52 -3.98
CA LEU A 813 11.23 -21.86 -2.70
C LEU A 813 11.87 -20.48 -2.60
N GLU A 814 13.15 -20.32 -2.94
CA GLU A 814 13.83 -19.02 -2.84
C GLU A 814 13.27 -17.97 -3.83
N LYS A 815 12.86 -18.40 -5.03
CA LYS A 815 12.21 -17.53 -6.02
C LYS A 815 10.79 -17.13 -5.59
N VAL A 816 10.00 -18.07 -5.07
CA VAL A 816 8.65 -17.81 -4.58
C VAL A 816 8.70 -16.95 -3.32
N TRP A 817 9.66 -17.21 -2.42
CA TRP A 817 9.96 -16.40 -1.24
C TRP A 817 10.24 -14.94 -1.59
N THR A 818 11.14 -14.72 -2.55
CA THR A 818 11.51 -13.38 -3.00
C THR A 818 10.30 -12.65 -3.56
N LYS A 819 9.53 -13.30 -4.44
CA LYS A 819 8.33 -12.71 -5.05
C LYS A 819 7.24 -12.40 -4.03
N MET A 820 6.97 -13.29 -3.07
CA MET A 820 5.96 -13.03 -2.04
C MET A 820 6.42 -11.91 -1.10
N SER A 821 7.69 -11.91 -0.69
CA SER A 821 8.24 -10.86 0.18
C SER A 821 8.19 -9.49 -0.49
N GLU A 822 8.47 -9.41 -1.80
CA GLU A 822 8.42 -8.16 -2.57
C GLU A 822 7.00 -7.67 -2.85
N ASN A 823 6.00 -8.55 -2.80
CA ASN A 823 4.62 -8.25 -3.19
C ASN A 823 3.60 -8.54 -2.07
N TRP A 824 4.05 -8.59 -0.82
CA TRP A 824 3.15 -8.77 0.31
C TRP A 824 2.14 -7.61 0.36
N MET A 825 0.85 -7.93 0.47
CA MET A 825 -0.25 -6.98 0.24
C MET A 825 -0.31 -5.83 1.26
N PHE A 826 0.27 -5.99 2.44
CA PHE A 826 0.28 -4.97 3.50
C PHE A 826 1.62 -4.23 3.65
N ASP A 827 2.62 -4.57 2.83
CA ASP A 827 3.89 -3.84 2.83
C ASP A 827 3.77 -2.52 2.06
N ASP A 828 4.45 -1.49 2.53
CA ASP A 828 4.47 -0.17 1.88
C ASP A 828 5.20 -0.18 0.52
N PHE A 829 4.84 0.71 -0.40
CA PHE A 829 5.50 0.91 -1.72
C PHE A 829 5.23 2.30 -2.30
N ASP A 830 6.00 2.66 -3.34
CA ASP A 830 5.73 3.87 -4.12
C ASP A 830 4.36 3.82 -4.81
N GLU A 831 3.41 4.60 -4.28
CA GLU A 831 2.09 4.81 -4.89
C GLU A 831 2.07 6.02 -5.84
N GLY A 832 3.16 6.79 -5.92
CA GLY A 832 3.26 7.96 -6.78
C GLY A 832 2.90 7.69 -8.25
N PRO A 833 3.16 6.50 -8.81
CA PRO A 833 2.70 6.16 -10.13
C PRO A 833 1.16 6.09 -10.29
N TYR A 834 0.42 5.84 -9.22
CA TYR A 834 -1.03 5.60 -9.23
C TYR A 834 -1.85 6.87 -8.92
N GLN A 835 -1.18 7.93 -8.45
CA GLN A 835 -1.79 9.20 -8.03
C GLN A 835 -1.90 10.25 -9.14
#